data_AF-A0A4V4H3K1-F1
#
_entry.id   AF-A0A4V4H3K1-F1
#
_cell.length_a   1.000
_cell.length_b   1.000
_cell.length_c   1.000
_cell.angle_alpha   90.00
_cell.angle_beta   90.00
_cell.angle_gamma   90.00
#
_symmetry.space_group_name_H-M   'P 1'
#
loop_
_entity.id
_entity.type
_entity.pdbx_description
1 polymer ?
#
loop_
_entity_poly.entity_id
_entity_poly.type
_entity_poly.pdbx_seq_one_letter_code
_entity_poly.pdbx_strand_id
1 'polypeptide(L)'
;MGELGRTRPRLSQMGKEGYVIPKTAPMKKAFPGRYYGVKGELLGLGAAKVAACGKRQALFCNHLRMALFVIGLMGSFFVLDSLMLVVIHHFNFRRGSAPRKSSGLQDVQSHISSERTEKIMHGRLVALGSAAVTKNEALLGSFEILKAPYSQTSTWRPCADKLNQVPQGHTKKRSGFILVSANGGLNQQRVAVCNAVAVAALLNASLVIPKFLYSSVWKDTSQFGDIYQEDFFIKYLKNDVDIVKELPFHLQSLDIEAIGSLITDNDIRKESTPDYFLKVILPLLKRNSVVHFLGFGNRLAFDPLPLDLQSLRCKCNFHALKFVPRIQEIGSLLVRRIRQYSTTLNILDRRLLGKYMPDTPIKRNNTSRGPVRYLALHMRFEMDMVAYSLCDFDGGEKERKELQAYREIHFPTLTMLIKTNNSLSPEELRSLGRCPLTPEEAALMLSALGYNHETYIYLAGSQIYGGQSRMLPFTRLYPNVITKEDILTPVELAPFRNYSSQLAALDFIACATADVFAMTDSGSQLSSLVNGYRIYHGRGHAPTIRPNKKRFARILSENRTIQWVDFEERVRKMIQENQRVIARRRVEMAEGKPKSQSGVWTTVKPFVNGGASGMLATCVIQPIDMVKVRIQLGQGSAVQVTKNMLANEGFGSFYKGLSAGLLRQATYTTARLGSFRVLTNKAVEANDGKPLPLLQKAAIGLTAGAIGACIGSPADLALIRMQADATLPAAQRRNYKNAFHALYRIIADEGVLALWKGAGPTVVRAMSLNMGMLASYDQSVELFRDSLGFGEVSTVLGASAVSGFFASACSLPFDYVKTQIQKMQPDANGKYPYTGSLDCAMKTLKSGGPFKFYTGFPVYCVRIAPHVMMTWIFLNQLQKVEKSMGL
;
A
#
# COMPACT_ATOMS: atom_id res chain seq x y z
N MET A 1 -58.16 -30.36 41.90
CA MET A 1 -57.47 -31.51 42.49
C MET A 1 -56.04 -31.50 41.95
N GLY A 2 -54.96 -31.29 42.69
CA GLY A 2 -54.71 -31.06 44.10
C GLY A 2 -53.18 -31.20 44.29
N GLU A 3 -52.55 -30.16 44.86
CA GLU A 3 -51.39 -30.14 45.79
C GLU A 3 -50.05 -30.81 45.41
N LEU A 4 -48.90 -30.09 45.34
CA LEU A 4 -48.06 -29.44 46.39
C LEU A 4 -47.15 -30.41 47.17
N GLY A 5 -45.86 -30.07 47.30
CA GLY A 5 -44.95 -30.71 48.27
C GLY A 5 -43.46 -30.38 48.11
N ARG A 6 -43.04 -29.17 48.53
CA ARG A 6 -41.64 -28.77 48.76
C ARG A 6 -41.07 -29.39 50.04
N THR A 7 -39.76 -29.66 50.07
CA THR A 7 -38.92 -29.47 51.27
C THR A 7 -37.49 -28.98 50.92
N ARG A 8 -37.11 -27.87 51.57
CA ARG A 8 -35.78 -27.31 51.92
C ARG A 8 -35.91 -26.92 53.43
N PRO A 9 -34.91 -26.43 54.22
CA PRO A 9 -33.50 -26.02 53.97
C PRO A 9 -32.46 -26.35 55.10
N ARG A 10 -31.17 -25.96 54.93
CA ARG A 10 -30.25 -25.17 55.83
C ARG A 10 -28.77 -25.45 55.48
N LEU A 11 -27.98 -24.49 54.96
CA LEU A 11 -27.05 -23.51 55.63
C LEU A 11 -25.83 -24.22 56.29
N SER A 12 -24.54 -23.88 56.13
CA SER A 12 -23.84 -22.61 55.85
C SER A 12 -22.31 -22.75 55.59
N GLN A 13 -21.75 -21.81 54.81
CA GLN A 13 -20.44 -21.10 54.92
C GLN A 13 -19.03 -21.72 54.70
N MET A 14 -18.33 -21.08 53.73
CA MET A 14 -16.94 -20.52 53.71
C MET A 14 -15.67 -21.39 53.83
N GLY A 15 -14.71 -21.13 52.92
CA GLY A 15 -13.25 -21.30 53.17
C GLY A 15 -12.38 -21.51 51.91
N LYS A 16 -11.41 -20.62 51.68
CA LYS A 16 -10.37 -20.65 50.62
C LYS A 16 -9.18 -21.53 51.03
N GLU A 17 -8.36 -22.02 50.08
CA GLU A 17 -6.88 -21.91 50.07
C GLU A 17 -6.23 -22.60 48.84
N GLY A 18 -5.07 -22.08 48.39
CA GLY A 18 -4.22 -22.63 47.32
C GLY A 18 -2.90 -23.23 47.86
N TYR A 19 -1.90 -23.38 46.97
CA TYR A 19 -0.45 -23.75 47.12
C TYR A 19 -0.06 -24.99 46.29
N VAL A 20 1.14 -25.25 45.72
CA VAL A 20 2.34 -24.55 45.23
C VAL A 20 3.22 -25.61 44.51
N ILE A 21 4.14 -25.14 43.65
CA ILE A 21 5.18 -25.80 42.82
C ILE A 21 6.14 -26.75 43.59
N PRO A 22 6.85 -27.68 42.89
CA PRO A 22 8.31 -27.72 43.06
C PRO A 22 9.15 -27.88 41.76
N LYS A 23 10.40 -27.39 41.85
CA LYS A 23 11.50 -27.44 40.88
C LYS A 23 12.54 -28.52 41.25
N THR A 24 13.41 -28.85 40.28
CA THR A 24 14.85 -29.24 40.32
C THR A 24 15.26 -30.70 39.95
N ALA A 25 16.39 -30.77 39.22
CA ALA A 25 17.07 -31.89 38.53
C ALA A 25 18.10 -32.62 39.46
N PRO A 26 19.18 -33.37 39.04
CA PRO A 26 19.64 -33.94 37.73
C PRO A 26 20.30 -35.37 37.81
N MET A 27 20.93 -35.82 36.69
CA MET A 27 22.12 -36.72 36.53
C MET A 27 22.03 -38.23 36.13
N LYS A 28 22.75 -38.52 35.02
CA LYS A 28 23.74 -39.61 34.72
C LYS A 28 23.36 -41.05 34.27
N LYS A 29 23.85 -41.36 33.04
CA LYS A 29 24.60 -42.54 32.50
C LYS A 29 24.17 -43.99 32.82
N ALA A 30 24.00 -44.84 31.79
CA ALA A 30 24.93 -45.93 31.38
C ALA A 30 24.36 -46.88 30.29
N PHE A 31 25.25 -47.38 29.42
CA PHE A 31 25.09 -48.46 28.40
C PHE A 31 25.42 -49.86 29.01
N PRO A 32 25.06 -51.01 28.38
CA PRO A 32 25.87 -51.72 27.35
C PRO A 32 25.00 -52.36 26.22
N GLY A 33 25.43 -52.86 25.06
CA GLY A 33 26.72 -53.27 24.49
C GLY A 33 26.72 -54.78 24.15
N ARG A 34 26.70 -55.18 22.86
CA ARG A 34 27.17 -56.52 22.38
C ARG A 34 27.75 -56.44 20.96
N TYR A 35 28.92 -57.05 20.82
CA TYR A 35 29.78 -57.24 19.65
C TYR A 35 29.55 -58.61 19.00
N TYR A 36 29.83 -58.75 17.70
CA TYR A 36 30.71 -59.79 17.12
C TYR A 36 31.08 -59.40 15.67
N GLY A 37 32.34 -59.62 15.29
CA GLY A 37 32.86 -59.42 13.94
C GLY A 37 33.96 -60.43 13.61
N VAL A 38 34.20 -60.67 12.32
CA VAL A 38 35.35 -61.38 11.70
C VAL A 38 35.44 -60.84 10.25
N LYS A 39 36.40 -59.95 9.87
CA LYS A 39 37.77 -60.14 9.28
C LYS A 39 37.84 -61.10 8.06
N GLY A 40 38.45 -60.79 6.92
CA GLY A 40 39.26 -59.64 6.49
C GLY A 40 39.77 -59.72 5.02
N GLU A 41 40.18 -58.54 4.52
CA GLU A 41 41.30 -58.26 3.57
C GLU A 41 41.05 -58.40 2.04
N LEU A 42 41.50 -57.50 1.14
CA LEU A 42 42.61 -56.54 1.16
C LEU A 42 42.45 -55.41 0.08
N LEU A 43 43.02 -54.22 0.40
CA LEU A 43 43.47 -53.08 -0.44
C LEU A 43 42.49 -52.04 -1.03
N GLY A 44 42.65 -50.78 -0.56
CA GLY A 44 42.25 -49.56 -1.27
C GLY A 44 41.74 -48.39 -0.42
N LEU A 45 42.50 -47.92 0.59
CA LEU A 45 42.14 -46.74 1.39
C LEU A 45 42.44 -45.42 0.65
N GLY A 46 41.44 -44.53 0.58
CA GLY A 46 41.67 -43.13 0.23
C GLY A 46 40.40 -42.30 0.00
N ALA A 47 40.05 -41.48 0.99
CA ALA A 47 39.21 -40.27 0.89
C ALA A 47 37.68 -40.40 0.74
N ALA A 48 36.94 -40.36 1.86
CA ALA A 48 35.61 -39.73 1.91
C ALA A 48 35.07 -39.56 3.34
N LYS A 49 35.65 -38.63 4.13
CA LYS A 49 34.93 -37.93 5.23
C LYS A 49 35.72 -36.72 5.77
N VAL A 50 36.06 -35.79 4.88
CA VAL A 50 36.42 -34.40 5.24
C VAL A 50 35.81 -33.47 4.20
N ALA A 51 34.48 -33.32 4.18
CA ALA A 51 33.82 -32.44 3.21
C ALA A 51 32.42 -31.99 3.65
N ALA A 52 32.23 -31.61 4.92
CA ALA A 52 30.97 -30.96 5.32
C ALA A 52 31.07 -29.99 6.51
N CYS A 53 32.26 -29.80 7.11
CA CYS A 53 32.43 -28.91 8.27
C CYS A 53 33.42 -27.74 8.02
N GLY A 54 33.72 -27.41 6.76
CA GLY A 54 34.63 -26.29 6.40
C GLY A 54 33.95 -25.08 5.76
N LYS A 55 32.67 -25.16 5.37
CA LYS A 55 32.01 -24.12 4.55
C LYS A 55 31.18 -23.09 5.33
N ARG A 56 30.91 -23.29 6.63
CA ARG A 56 30.16 -22.32 7.45
C ARG A 56 31.03 -21.37 8.28
N GLN A 57 32.30 -21.69 8.52
CA GLN A 57 33.23 -20.79 9.25
C GLN A 57 34.01 -19.83 8.32
N ALA A 58 34.21 -20.18 7.04
CA ALA A 58 34.90 -19.32 6.07
C ALA A 58 34.04 -18.13 5.55
N LEU A 59 32.72 -18.28 5.51
CA LEU A 59 31.80 -17.20 5.10
C LEU A 59 31.66 -16.13 6.19
N PHE A 60 31.64 -16.53 7.46
CA PHE A 60 31.55 -15.59 8.59
C PHE A 60 32.83 -14.74 8.76
N CYS A 61 34.02 -15.32 8.53
CA CYS A 61 35.28 -14.57 8.57
C CYS A 61 35.50 -13.60 7.39
N ASN A 62 34.95 -13.89 6.20
CA ASN A 62 35.06 -12.98 5.05
C ASN A 62 34.09 -11.79 5.13
N HIS A 63 32.91 -11.97 5.73
CA HIS A 63 31.99 -10.85 5.99
C HIS A 63 32.48 -9.91 7.10
N LEU A 64 33.19 -10.43 8.11
CA LEU A 64 33.81 -9.62 9.17
C LEU A 64 35.03 -8.81 8.67
N ARG A 65 35.85 -9.38 7.77
CA ARG A 65 36.96 -8.67 7.10
C ARG A 65 36.48 -7.55 6.17
N MET A 66 35.39 -7.76 5.46
CA MET A 66 34.76 -6.73 4.62
C MET A 66 34.11 -5.62 5.46
N ALA A 67 33.47 -5.96 6.58
CA ALA A 67 32.91 -4.96 7.50
C ALA A 67 34.00 -4.10 8.15
N LEU A 68 35.13 -4.70 8.57
CA LEU A 68 36.27 -3.96 9.12
C LEU A 68 37.02 -3.12 8.06
N PHE A 69 37.09 -3.58 6.81
CA PHE A 69 37.65 -2.81 5.70
C PHE A 69 36.79 -1.58 5.36
N VAL A 70 35.45 -1.71 5.42
CA VAL A 70 34.51 -0.60 5.17
C VAL A 70 34.47 0.39 6.35
N ILE A 71 34.57 -0.09 7.61
CA ILE A 71 34.72 0.78 8.80
C ILE A 71 36.06 1.53 8.75
N GLY A 72 37.13 0.90 8.28
CA GLY A 72 38.44 1.54 8.04
C GLY A 72 38.42 2.58 6.90
N LEU A 73 37.66 2.33 5.83
CA LEU A 73 37.52 3.27 4.70
C LEU A 73 36.61 4.46 5.03
N MET A 74 35.66 4.30 5.96
CA MET A 74 34.84 5.41 6.48
C MET A 74 35.56 6.22 7.56
N GLY A 75 36.47 5.61 8.33
CA GLY A 75 37.36 6.31 9.27
C GLY A 75 38.40 7.22 8.60
N SER A 76 38.81 6.92 7.36
CA SER A 76 39.74 7.77 6.61
C SER A 76 39.12 9.03 5.99
N PHE A 77 37.80 9.22 6.09
CA PHE A 77 37.12 10.46 5.69
C PHE A 77 36.85 11.42 6.85
N PHE A 78 37.03 10.99 8.11
CA PHE A 78 36.91 11.86 9.29
C PHE A 78 38.23 12.56 9.70
N VAL A 79 39.36 12.17 9.11
CA VAL A 79 40.68 12.78 9.37
C VAL A 79 41.03 13.88 8.35
N LEU A 80 40.23 14.03 7.30
CA LEU A 80 40.36 15.13 6.33
C LEU A 80 39.47 16.35 6.63
N ASP A 81 38.60 16.25 7.65
CA ASP A 81 37.88 17.41 8.21
C ASP A 81 38.73 18.16 9.26
N SER A 82 39.83 17.56 9.73
CA SER A 82 40.79 18.18 10.66
C SER A 82 41.86 19.04 10.00
N LEU A 83 41.74 19.34 8.70
CA LEU A 83 42.63 20.27 7.99
C LEU A 83 41.94 21.58 7.56
N MET A 84 40.80 21.90 8.20
CA MET A 84 40.13 23.21 8.17
C MET A 84 40.06 23.85 9.56
N LEU A 85 41.11 23.70 10.37
CA LEU A 85 41.31 24.45 11.62
C LEU A 85 42.76 24.93 11.76
N VAL A 86 43.21 25.76 10.81
CA VAL A 86 44.43 26.58 10.96
C VAL A 86 44.17 28.08 10.71
N VAL A 87 42.92 28.56 10.72
CA VAL A 87 42.65 30.00 10.52
C VAL A 87 41.85 30.69 11.65
N ILE A 88 41.43 30.00 12.70
CA ILE A 88 40.78 30.69 13.84
C ILE A 88 41.44 30.31 15.15
N HIS A 89 42.68 30.79 15.30
CA HIS A 89 43.20 31.17 16.60
C HIS A 89 43.78 32.57 16.50
N HIS A 90 42.91 33.58 16.47
CA HIS A 90 43.27 34.88 17.02
C HIS A 90 42.00 35.63 17.48
N PHE A 91 42.04 36.03 18.75
CA PHE A 91 41.15 36.94 19.49
C PHE A 91 40.05 36.35 20.41
N ASN A 92 40.50 36.15 21.66
CA ASN A 92 39.93 36.66 22.93
C ASN A 92 38.79 35.92 23.65
N PHE A 93 39.23 35.01 24.52
CA PHE A 93 39.02 34.99 25.98
C PHE A 93 38.21 36.16 26.61
N ARG A 94 37.16 35.86 27.40
CA ARG A 94 37.25 35.69 28.88
C ARG A 94 35.94 35.20 29.53
N ARG A 95 36.11 34.37 30.57
CA ARG A 95 35.13 33.82 31.53
C ARG A 95 34.70 34.84 32.59
N GLY A 96 33.55 34.58 33.24
CA GLY A 96 33.21 34.95 34.63
C GLY A 96 31.70 34.99 34.86
N SER A 97 31.08 33.95 35.45
CA SER A 97 30.67 33.84 36.88
C SER A 97 29.22 34.30 37.17
N ALA A 98 28.42 33.43 37.78
CA ALA A 98 27.07 33.70 38.36
C ALA A 98 27.18 34.49 39.69
N PRO A 99 26.12 34.80 40.51
CA PRO A 99 24.65 34.65 40.36
C PRO A 99 23.78 35.87 40.90
N ARG A 100 22.44 35.68 40.97
CA ARG A 100 21.39 36.34 41.82
C ARG A 100 20.86 37.75 41.45
N LYS A 101 19.53 37.95 41.31
CA LYS A 101 18.52 38.27 42.35
C LYS A 101 17.11 38.51 41.75
N SER A 102 16.14 38.48 42.66
CA SER A 102 14.67 38.45 42.61
C SER A 102 13.93 39.75 42.28
N SER A 103 12.71 39.64 41.74
CA SER A 103 11.44 40.29 42.16
C SER A 103 10.33 39.89 41.15
N GLY A 104 9.06 39.66 41.46
CA GLY A 104 8.30 39.70 42.71
C GLY A 104 6.96 38.96 42.48
N LEU A 105 6.37 38.51 43.59
CA LEU A 105 5.00 38.01 43.70
C LEU A 105 4.02 39.19 43.81
N GLN A 106 2.88 39.08 43.11
CA GLN A 106 1.51 39.55 43.40
C GLN A 106 0.73 39.38 42.07
N ASP A 107 -0.44 38.76 41.94
CA ASP A 107 -1.50 38.47 42.89
C ASP A 107 -2.17 37.13 42.56
N VAL A 108 -2.66 36.47 43.60
CA VAL A 108 -3.47 35.26 43.56
C VAL A 108 -4.82 35.56 44.20
N GLN A 109 -5.86 35.01 43.56
CA GLN A 109 -7.22 34.81 44.04
C GLN A 109 -8.25 35.93 43.82
N SER A 110 -8.99 35.81 42.72
CA SER A 110 -10.45 35.88 42.79
C SER A 110 -11.05 34.63 42.13
N HIS A 111 -11.59 33.77 42.99
CA HIS A 111 -12.48 32.69 42.56
C HIS A 111 -13.79 33.32 42.09
N ILE A 112 -14.12 33.15 40.81
CA ILE A 112 -15.51 33.04 40.37
C ILE A 112 -15.66 31.70 39.67
N SER A 113 -16.56 30.91 40.22
CA SER A 113 -17.06 29.64 39.70
C SER A 113 -17.49 29.77 38.24
N SER A 114 -16.65 29.33 37.31
CA SER A 114 -17.09 28.98 35.96
C SER A 114 -17.34 27.48 35.95
N GLU A 115 -18.59 27.09 35.73
CA GLU A 115 -18.97 25.76 35.30
C GLU A 115 -17.97 25.27 34.24
N ARG A 116 -17.41 24.08 34.45
CA ARG A 116 -16.48 23.44 33.52
C ARG A 116 -17.28 23.03 32.29
N THR A 117 -17.45 23.95 31.34
CA THR A 117 -18.10 23.67 30.06
C THR A 117 -17.27 22.60 29.36
N GLU A 118 -17.84 21.41 29.19
CA GLU A 118 -17.23 20.32 28.42
C GLU A 118 -16.81 20.86 27.05
N LYS A 119 -15.53 20.72 26.68
CA LYS A 119 -14.99 21.28 25.45
C LYS A 119 -15.50 20.46 24.26
N ILE A 120 -16.58 20.90 23.63
CA ILE A 120 -17.20 20.22 22.47
C ILE A 120 -16.34 20.46 21.22
N MET A 121 -15.97 19.37 20.53
CA MET A 121 -15.28 19.42 19.24
C MET A 121 -16.14 20.19 18.23
N HIS A 122 -15.53 21.14 17.52
CA HIS A 122 -16.23 22.04 16.58
C HIS A 122 -17.40 22.85 17.18
N GLY A 123 -17.34 23.18 18.48
CA GLY A 123 -18.45 23.82 19.21
C GLY A 123 -19.09 25.05 18.54
N ARG A 124 -18.29 25.92 17.87
CA ARG A 124 -18.82 27.05 17.08
C ARG A 124 -19.71 26.58 15.94
N LEU A 125 -19.23 25.66 15.10
CA LEU A 125 -20.01 25.12 13.98
C LEU A 125 -21.26 24.38 14.48
N VAL A 126 -21.17 23.65 15.59
CA VAL A 126 -22.33 22.96 16.20
C VAL A 126 -23.39 23.99 16.63
N ALA A 127 -22.98 25.11 17.22
CA ALA A 127 -23.91 26.19 17.57
C ALA A 127 -24.56 26.83 16.33
N LEU A 128 -23.79 27.09 15.26
CA LEU A 128 -24.33 27.59 13.99
C LEU A 128 -25.32 26.60 13.35
N GLY A 129 -25.00 25.30 13.37
CA GLY A 129 -25.87 24.25 12.87
C GLY A 129 -27.17 24.14 13.67
N SER A 130 -27.11 24.28 15.00
CA SER A 130 -28.30 24.30 15.86
C SER A 130 -29.24 25.46 15.52
N ALA A 131 -28.68 26.65 15.27
CA ALA A 131 -29.45 27.81 14.83
C ALA A 131 -30.07 27.63 13.42
N ALA A 132 -29.40 26.90 12.54
CA ALA A 132 -29.90 26.62 11.19
C ALA A 132 -31.03 25.57 11.19
N VAL A 133 -30.89 24.52 12.02
CA VAL A 133 -31.87 23.45 12.17
C VAL A 133 -33.20 23.97 12.73
N THR A 134 -33.17 24.97 13.61
CA THR A 134 -34.36 25.64 14.17
C THR A 134 -35.00 26.65 13.21
N LYS A 135 -34.22 27.38 12.39
CA LYS A 135 -34.75 28.33 11.40
C LYS A 135 -35.43 27.66 10.20
N ASN A 136 -35.13 26.41 9.90
CA ASN A 136 -35.66 25.67 8.74
C ASN A 136 -37.11 25.15 8.91
N GLU A 137 -37.83 25.52 9.99
CA GLU A 137 -39.27 25.23 10.13
C GLU A 137 -40.12 25.76 8.96
N ALA A 138 -39.67 26.81 8.26
CA ALA A 138 -40.38 27.39 7.11
C ALA A 138 -40.22 26.62 5.78
N LEU A 139 -39.36 25.60 5.70
CA LEU A 139 -39.21 24.71 4.53
C LEU A 139 -39.78 23.32 4.85
N LEU A 140 -41.08 23.27 5.13
CA LEU A 140 -41.83 22.02 5.23
C LEU A 140 -41.92 21.39 3.83
N GLY A 141 -40.98 20.48 3.54
CA GLY A 141 -40.90 19.75 2.28
C GLY A 141 -39.46 19.77 1.78
N SER A 142 -38.67 18.70 1.83
CA SER A 142 -39.07 17.32 1.61
C SER A 142 -37.80 16.47 1.73
N PHE A 143 -37.96 15.17 1.97
CA PHE A 143 -36.93 14.16 1.67
C PHE A 143 -36.44 14.20 0.19
N GLU A 144 -36.90 15.13 -0.66
CA GLU A 144 -36.49 15.29 -2.06
C GLU A 144 -35.15 16.02 -2.24
N ILE A 145 -34.58 16.64 -1.21
CA ILE A 145 -33.25 17.30 -1.30
C ILE A 145 -32.13 16.30 -1.68
N LEU A 146 -32.39 14.99 -1.57
CA LEU A 146 -31.55 13.90 -2.08
C LEU A 146 -32.28 12.96 -3.04
N LYS A 147 -33.24 13.46 -3.84
CA LYS A 147 -33.42 12.91 -5.18
C LYS A 147 -32.10 13.15 -5.89
N ALA A 148 -31.23 12.14 -5.84
CA ALA A 148 -29.94 12.20 -6.46
C ALA A 148 -30.13 12.67 -7.92
N PRO A 149 -29.33 13.61 -8.43
CA PRO A 149 -29.38 14.01 -9.84
C PRO A 149 -28.84 12.84 -10.66
N TYR A 150 -29.68 11.83 -10.85
CA TYR A 150 -29.36 10.56 -11.47
C TYR A 150 -30.05 10.51 -12.83
N SER A 151 -29.64 11.37 -13.75
CA SER A 151 -30.07 11.31 -15.15
C SER A 151 -29.40 10.16 -15.95
N GLN A 152 -28.69 9.25 -15.28
CA GLN A 152 -28.00 8.09 -15.90
C GLN A 152 -28.37 6.72 -15.29
N THR A 153 -29.38 6.63 -14.40
CA THR A 153 -29.81 5.34 -13.77
C THR A 153 -30.29 4.30 -14.79
N SER A 154 -30.66 4.71 -16.00
CA SER A 154 -31.09 3.83 -17.09
C SER A 154 -30.04 2.79 -17.52
N THR A 155 -28.80 2.89 -17.04
CA THR A 155 -27.69 1.99 -17.38
C THR A 155 -27.36 0.94 -16.30
N TRP A 156 -27.86 1.06 -15.07
CA TRP A 156 -27.54 0.11 -14.00
C TRP A 156 -28.29 -1.21 -14.19
N ARG A 157 -27.54 -2.30 -14.38
CA ARG A 157 -28.06 -3.67 -14.44
C ARG A 157 -27.44 -4.53 -13.34
N PRO A 158 -28.24 -5.24 -12.53
CA PRO A 158 -27.72 -6.20 -11.57
C PRO A 158 -26.78 -7.22 -12.24
N CYS A 159 -25.62 -7.47 -11.64
CA CYS A 159 -24.57 -8.36 -12.18
C CYS A 159 -25.01 -9.82 -12.37
N ALA A 160 -26.10 -10.24 -11.72
CA ALA A 160 -26.66 -11.59 -11.88
C ALA A 160 -27.88 -11.64 -12.83
N ASP A 161 -28.32 -10.51 -13.41
CA ASP A 161 -29.45 -10.48 -14.35
C ASP A 161 -29.06 -10.99 -15.75
N LYS A 162 -27.77 -10.98 -16.09
CA LYS A 162 -27.24 -11.70 -17.25
C LYS A 162 -26.72 -13.04 -16.75
N LEU A 163 -27.40 -14.11 -17.15
CA LEU A 163 -26.91 -15.44 -17.52
C LEU A 163 -28.00 -16.49 -17.26
N ASN A 164 -28.97 -16.57 -18.18
CA ASN A 164 -29.51 -17.86 -18.62
C ASN A 164 -28.42 -18.56 -19.46
N GLN A 165 -27.21 -18.74 -18.91
CA GLN A 165 -26.25 -19.62 -19.54
C GLN A 165 -26.79 -21.02 -19.32
N VAL A 166 -27.09 -21.68 -20.44
CA VAL A 166 -27.35 -23.12 -20.50
C VAL A 166 -26.28 -23.79 -19.64
N PRO A 167 -26.66 -24.64 -18.65
CA PRO A 167 -25.71 -25.32 -17.81
C PRO A 167 -24.72 -26.07 -18.72
N GLN A 168 -23.44 -25.72 -18.69
CA GLN A 168 -22.42 -26.63 -19.19
C GLN A 168 -22.49 -27.84 -18.26
N GLY A 169 -23.11 -28.91 -18.75
CA GLY A 169 -23.32 -30.13 -17.98
C GLY A 169 -22.04 -30.52 -17.24
N HIS A 170 -22.10 -30.57 -15.92
CA HIS A 170 -20.99 -31.03 -15.08
C HIS A 170 -20.86 -32.55 -15.25
N THR A 171 -20.25 -32.98 -16.35
CA THR A 171 -19.83 -34.38 -16.60
C THR A 171 -18.34 -34.60 -16.35
N LYS A 172 -17.61 -33.61 -15.82
CA LYS A 172 -16.19 -33.75 -15.45
C LYS A 172 -16.02 -34.15 -13.98
N LYS A 173 -15.19 -35.19 -13.76
CA LYS A 173 -14.68 -35.60 -12.44
C LYS A 173 -14.19 -34.37 -11.66
N ARG A 174 -14.73 -34.18 -10.45
CA ARG A 174 -14.46 -32.99 -9.62
C ARG A 174 -13.04 -33.03 -9.06
N SER A 175 -12.47 -31.84 -8.83
CA SER A 175 -11.07 -31.69 -8.40
C SER A 175 -10.83 -32.04 -6.93
N GLY A 176 -11.85 -31.94 -6.06
CA GLY A 176 -11.75 -32.19 -4.62
C GLY A 176 -12.78 -31.40 -3.80
N PHE A 177 -12.53 -31.25 -2.49
CA PHE A 177 -13.34 -30.52 -1.51
C PHE A 177 -12.61 -29.30 -0.94
N ILE A 178 -13.31 -28.18 -0.80
CA ILE A 178 -12.79 -26.96 -0.18
C ILE A 178 -13.51 -26.73 1.13
N LEU A 179 -12.74 -26.60 2.22
CA LEU A 179 -13.22 -26.15 3.52
C LEU A 179 -12.82 -24.70 3.73
N VAL A 180 -13.72 -23.95 4.34
CA VAL A 180 -13.48 -22.56 4.67
C VAL A 180 -13.85 -22.31 6.11
N SER A 181 -12.88 -21.80 6.87
CA SER A 181 -13.11 -21.21 8.19
C SER A 181 -12.98 -19.69 8.08
N ALA A 182 -14.12 -19.00 7.98
CA ALA A 182 -14.16 -17.56 7.83
C ALA A 182 -13.93 -16.84 9.17
N ASN A 183 -13.12 -15.79 9.15
CA ASN A 183 -12.87 -14.93 10.32
C ASN A 183 -13.60 -13.59 10.21
N GLY A 184 -13.67 -12.88 11.34
CA GLY A 184 -14.28 -11.55 11.42
C GLY A 184 -15.75 -11.57 11.81
N GLY A 185 -16.38 -10.39 11.85
CA GLY A 185 -17.81 -10.23 12.10
C GLY A 185 -18.68 -10.53 10.87
N LEU A 186 -20.02 -10.53 11.04
CA LEU A 186 -21.02 -10.88 10.02
C LEU A 186 -20.66 -10.48 8.59
N ASN A 187 -20.36 -9.19 8.37
CA ASN A 187 -20.12 -8.66 7.02
C ASN A 187 -18.82 -9.19 6.40
N GLN A 188 -17.79 -9.48 7.21
CA GLN A 188 -16.54 -10.08 6.74
C GLN A 188 -16.76 -11.56 6.40
N GLN A 189 -17.47 -12.28 7.26
CA GLN A 189 -17.89 -13.67 7.02
C GLN A 189 -18.71 -13.77 5.73
N ARG A 190 -19.66 -12.86 5.49
CA ARG A 190 -20.46 -12.82 4.26
C ARG A 190 -19.59 -12.71 3.00
N VAL A 191 -18.60 -11.83 3.01
CA VAL A 191 -17.66 -11.68 1.88
C VAL A 191 -16.80 -12.93 1.71
N ALA A 192 -16.33 -13.53 2.81
CA ALA A 192 -15.57 -14.77 2.78
C ALA A 192 -16.36 -15.91 2.12
N VAL A 193 -17.64 -16.08 2.46
CA VAL A 193 -18.52 -17.08 1.84
C VAL A 193 -18.66 -16.82 0.34
N CYS A 194 -18.89 -15.57 -0.08
CA CYS A 194 -19.01 -15.24 -1.51
C CYS A 194 -17.71 -15.53 -2.28
N ASN A 195 -16.55 -15.25 -1.67
CA ASN A 195 -15.24 -15.59 -2.24
C ASN A 195 -15.04 -17.11 -2.30
N ALA A 196 -15.48 -17.85 -1.28
CA ALA A 196 -15.37 -19.30 -1.23
C ALA A 196 -16.17 -19.96 -2.37
N VAL A 197 -17.40 -19.50 -2.61
CA VAL A 197 -18.22 -19.96 -3.74
C VAL A 197 -17.53 -19.69 -5.08
N ALA A 198 -16.97 -18.49 -5.26
CA ALA A 198 -16.24 -18.15 -6.49
C ALA A 198 -14.97 -18.99 -6.69
N VAL A 199 -14.20 -19.24 -5.62
CA VAL A 199 -13.01 -20.10 -5.68
C VAL A 199 -13.38 -21.55 -5.95
N ALA A 200 -14.45 -22.06 -5.34
CA ALA A 200 -14.93 -23.42 -5.59
C ALA A 200 -15.35 -23.62 -7.05
N ALA A 201 -16.08 -22.63 -7.62
CA ALA A 201 -16.42 -22.62 -9.05
C ALA A 201 -15.16 -22.57 -9.93
N LEU A 202 -14.23 -21.65 -9.64
CA LEU A 202 -12.97 -21.48 -10.38
C LEU A 202 -12.14 -22.78 -10.41
N LEU A 203 -12.13 -23.55 -9.32
CA LEU A 203 -11.34 -24.78 -9.18
C LEU A 203 -12.10 -26.05 -9.56
N ASN A 204 -13.37 -25.93 -9.97
CA ASN A 204 -14.29 -27.05 -10.20
C ASN A 204 -14.31 -28.03 -9.01
N ALA A 205 -14.45 -27.49 -7.80
CA ALA A 205 -14.39 -28.18 -6.52
C ALA A 205 -15.74 -28.13 -5.80
N SER A 206 -15.99 -29.12 -4.93
CA SER A 206 -17.16 -29.09 -4.05
C SER A 206 -16.85 -28.22 -2.83
N LEU A 207 -17.75 -27.32 -2.45
CA LEU A 207 -17.61 -26.47 -1.28
C LEU A 207 -18.29 -27.14 -0.08
N VAL A 208 -17.56 -27.31 1.03
CA VAL A 208 -18.18 -27.66 2.30
C VAL A 208 -18.77 -26.39 2.92
N ILE A 209 -19.95 -26.46 3.55
CA ILE A 209 -20.56 -25.31 4.23
C ILE A 209 -19.50 -24.59 5.08
N PRO A 210 -19.26 -23.28 4.86
CA PRO A 210 -18.25 -22.54 5.59
C PRO A 210 -18.52 -22.53 7.09
N LYS A 211 -17.46 -22.68 7.89
CA LYS A 211 -17.49 -22.54 9.35
C LYS A 211 -17.08 -21.12 9.74
N PHE A 212 -17.61 -20.61 10.85
CA PHE A 212 -17.26 -19.29 11.35
C PHE A 212 -16.36 -19.42 12.57
N LEU A 213 -15.20 -18.77 12.52
CA LEU A 213 -14.22 -18.77 13.60
C LEU A 213 -14.66 -17.84 14.72
N TYR A 214 -14.52 -18.33 15.95
CA TYR A 214 -14.70 -17.52 17.14
C TYR A 214 -13.67 -16.39 17.20
N SER A 215 -14.12 -15.17 17.53
CA SER A 215 -13.26 -13.99 17.69
C SER A 215 -13.30 -13.49 19.12
N SER A 216 -12.14 -13.20 19.70
CA SER A 216 -12.01 -12.59 21.03
C SER A 216 -12.64 -11.19 21.12
N VAL A 217 -12.78 -10.49 19.99
CA VAL A 217 -13.37 -9.14 19.89
C VAL A 217 -14.91 -9.22 19.90
N TRP A 218 -15.47 -10.12 19.10
CA TRP A 218 -16.92 -10.19 18.86
C TRP A 218 -17.66 -11.20 19.77
N LYS A 219 -16.89 -12.11 20.39
CA LYS A 219 -17.35 -13.16 21.33
C LYS A 219 -18.59 -13.94 20.84
N ASP A 220 -18.67 -14.16 19.53
CA ASP A 220 -19.82 -14.79 18.88
C ASP A 220 -19.51 -16.24 18.50
N THR A 221 -20.40 -17.16 18.87
CA THR A 221 -20.30 -18.60 18.59
C THR A 221 -21.18 -19.07 17.44
N SER A 222 -21.97 -18.17 16.83
CA SER A 222 -22.87 -18.48 15.71
C SER A 222 -22.11 -19.14 14.55
N GLN A 223 -22.66 -20.22 14.01
CA GLN A 223 -22.21 -20.86 12.78
C GLN A 223 -23.08 -20.43 11.59
N PHE A 224 -22.75 -20.93 10.39
CA PHE A 224 -23.42 -20.57 9.15
C PHE A 224 -24.94 -20.75 9.23
N GLY A 225 -25.42 -21.90 9.71
CA GLY A 225 -26.84 -22.21 9.85
C GLY A 225 -27.59 -21.41 10.91
N ASP A 226 -26.90 -20.75 11.84
CA ASP A 226 -27.53 -19.86 12.82
C ASP A 226 -27.86 -18.49 12.22
N ILE A 227 -27.20 -18.13 11.12
CA ILE A 227 -27.32 -16.81 10.48
C ILE A 227 -28.03 -16.92 9.14
N TYR A 228 -27.67 -17.91 8.31
CA TYR A 228 -28.15 -18.08 6.95
C TYR A 228 -28.92 -19.40 6.77
N GLN A 229 -29.88 -19.41 5.85
CA GLN A 229 -30.67 -20.60 5.50
C GLN A 229 -29.83 -21.59 4.67
N GLU A 230 -29.30 -22.64 5.30
CA GLU A 230 -28.42 -23.65 4.68
C GLU A 230 -29.05 -24.34 3.47
N ASP A 231 -30.25 -24.90 3.64
CA ASP A 231 -30.88 -25.69 2.58
C ASP A 231 -31.25 -24.81 1.37
N PHE A 232 -31.63 -23.56 1.62
CA PHE A 232 -31.87 -22.59 0.55
C PHE A 232 -30.57 -22.25 -0.17
N PHE A 233 -29.48 -22.01 0.56
CA PHE A 233 -28.17 -21.69 0.00
C PHE A 233 -27.65 -22.82 -0.91
N ILE A 234 -27.71 -24.07 -0.43
CA ILE A 234 -27.32 -25.26 -1.22
C ILE A 234 -28.21 -25.39 -2.46
N LYS A 235 -29.53 -25.32 -2.30
CA LYS A 235 -30.48 -25.50 -3.41
C LYS A 235 -30.33 -24.43 -4.47
N TYR A 236 -30.11 -23.17 -4.07
CA TYR A 236 -30.06 -22.03 -4.99
C TYR A 236 -28.78 -22.03 -5.85
N LEU A 237 -27.65 -22.50 -5.31
CA LEU A 237 -26.37 -22.53 -6.01
C LEU A 237 -26.03 -23.90 -6.65
N LYS A 238 -26.92 -24.89 -6.55
CA LYS A 238 -26.72 -26.27 -7.03
C LYS A 238 -26.19 -26.38 -8.46
N ASN A 239 -26.60 -25.47 -9.35
CA ASN A 239 -26.21 -25.48 -10.75
C ASN A 239 -24.86 -24.77 -11.01
N ASP A 240 -24.35 -24.01 -10.05
CA ASP A 240 -23.10 -23.23 -10.19
C ASP A 240 -21.93 -23.89 -9.43
N VAL A 241 -22.20 -24.39 -8.21
CA VAL A 241 -21.21 -25.03 -7.33
C VAL A 241 -21.90 -26.15 -6.56
N ASP A 242 -21.24 -27.30 -6.44
CA ASP A 242 -21.71 -28.35 -5.54
C ASP A 242 -21.36 -28.01 -4.09
N ILE A 243 -22.38 -27.96 -3.24
CA ILE A 243 -22.23 -27.59 -1.83
C ILE A 243 -22.70 -28.74 -0.96
N VAL A 244 -21.82 -29.20 -0.09
CA VAL A 244 -22.07 -30.31 0.86
C VAL A 244 -22.03 -29.80 2.30
N LYS A 245 -22.83 -30.40 3.19
CA LYS A 245 -22.86 -30.01 4.61
C LYS A 245 -21.56 -30.40 5.33
N GLU A 246 -21.06 -31.59 5.03
CA GLU A 246 -19.88 -32.17 5.65
C GLU A 246 -18.97 -32.82 4.61
N LEU A 247 -17.70 -33.03 4.99
CA LEU A 247 -16.78 -33.84 4.21
C LEU A 247 -17.26 -35.30 4.13
N PRO A 248 -16.95 -36.03 3.06
CA PRO A 248 -17.10 -37.49 3.04
C PRO A 248 -16.33 -38.17 4.19
N PHE A 249 -16.87 -39.26 4.74
CA PHE A 249 -16.33 -39.95 5.92
C PHE A 249 -14.81 -40.25 5.82
N HIS A 250 -14.34 -40.70 4.65
CA HIS A 250 -12.92 -41.02 4.42
C HIS A 250 -11.97 -39.80 4.45
N LEU A 251 -12.50 -38.57 4.30
CA LEU A 251 -11.73 -37.32 4.40
C LEU A 251 -11.88 -36.65 5.77
N GLN A 252 -12.88 -37.04 6.58
CA GLN A 252 -13.10 -36.45 7.90
C GLN A 252 -12.00 -36.84 8.92
N SER A 253 -11.44 -38.04 8.78
CA SER A 253 -10.40 -38.56 9.68
C SER A 253 -8.98 -38.14 9.31
N LEU A 254 -8.80 -37.39 8.21
CA LEU A 254 -7.49 -36.94 7.76
C LEU A 254 -7.01 -35.75 8.60
N ASP A 255 -5.75 -35.79 9.01
CA ASP A 255 -5.06 -34.62 9.54
C ASP A 255 -4.68 -33.70 8.37
N ILE A 256 -5.51 -32.69 8.13
CA ILE A 256 -5.39 -31.74 7.02
C ILE A 256 -4.08 -30.93 7.12
N GLU A 257 -3.59 -30.67 8.34
CA GLU A 257 -2.33 -29.96 8.56
C GLU A 257 -1.14 -30.86 8.23
N ALA A 258 -1.15 -32.10 8.71
CA ALA A 258 -0.06 -33.06 8.44
C ALA A 258 0.13 -33.37 6.95
N ILE A 259 -0.95 -33.36 6.15
CA ILE A 259 -0.88 -33.56 4.69
C ILE A 259 -0.55 -32.27 3.92
N GLY A 260 -0.34 -31.14 4.61
CA GLY A 260 -0.01 -29.86 3.99
C GLY A 260 -1.15 -29.21 3.21
N SER A 261 -2.41 -29.50 3.57
CA SER A 261 -3.61 -28.92 2.94
C SER A 261 -4.28 -27.82 3.76
N LEU A 262 -3.69 -27.43 4.89
CA LEU A 262 -4.11 -26.28 5.67
C LEU A 262 -3.43 -25.02 5.14
N ILE A 263 -4.23 -24.08 4.65
CA ILE A 263 -3.76 -22.80 4.13
C ILE A 263 -4.30 -21.70 5.04
N THR A 264 -3.40 -21.01 5.71
CA THR A 264 -3.72 -19.94 6.64
C THR A 264 -3.82 -18.59 5.92
N ASP A 265 -4.29 -17.60 6.67
CA ASP A 265 -4.48 -16.25 6.20
C ASP A 265 -3.15 -15.48 6.03
N ASN A 266 -2.03 -16.03 6.52
CA ASN A 266 -0.67 -15.56 6.23
C ASN A 266 -0.12 -16.08 4.90
N ASP A 267 -0.62 -17.23 4.43
CA ASP A 267 -0.13 -17.90 3.22
C ASP A 267 -0.70 -17.26 1.94
N ILE A 268 -1.90 -16.68 2.03
CA ILE A 268 -2.58 -16.02 0.92
C ILE A 268 -2.55 -14.51 1.11
N ARG A 269 -1.89 -13.81 0.17
CA ARG A 269 -1.92 -12.34 0.12
C ARG A 269 -3.37 -11.83 0.00
N LYS A 270 -3.69 -10.74 0.69
CA LYS A 270 -5.00 -10.07 0.53
C LYS A 270 -5.22 -9.70 -0.94
N GLU A 271 -6.43 -9.93 -1.43
CA GLU A 271 -6.82 -9.67 -2.82
C GLU A 271 -5.93 -10.39 -3.86
N SER A 272 -5.63 -11.67 -3.63
CA SER A 272 -4.93 -12.53 -4.60
C SER A 272 -5.78 -12.79 -5.86
N THR A 273 -5.12 -12.86 -7.02
CA THR A 273 -5.77 -13.06 -8.32
C THR A 273 -6.27 -14.50 -8.52
N PRO A 274 -7.22 -14.74 -9.44
CA PRO A 274 -7.64 -16.10 -9.81
C PRO A 274 -6.49 -17.02 -10.18
N ASP A 275 -5.46 -16.50 -10.87
CA ASP A 275 -4.29 -17.26 -11.28
C ASP A 275 -3.52 -17.85 -10.10
N TYR A 276 -3.50 -17.17 -8.95
CA TYR A 276 -2.89 -17.72 -7.74
C TYR A 276 -3.60 -19.02 -7.31
N PHE A 277 -4.93 -19.01 -7.29
CA PHE A 277 -5.71 -20.20 -6.92
C PHE A 277 -5.51 -21.33 -7.92
N LEU A 278 -5.43 -21.03 -9.22
CA LEU A 278 -5.16 -22.04 -10.26
C LEU A 278 -3.74 -22.61 -10.19
N LYS A 279 -2.73 -21.79 -9.94
CA LYS A 279 -1.32 -22.22 -9.92
C LYS A 279 -0.92 -22.87 -8.60
N VAL A 280 -1.45 -22.42 -7.47
CA VAL A 280 -1.01 -22.84 -6.13
C VAL A 280 -2.00 -23.78 -5.47
N ILE A 281 -3.29 -23.45 -5.49
CA ILE A 281 -4.30 -24.22 -4.75
C ILE A 281 -4.79 -25.44 -5.55
N LEU A 282 -5.01 -25.30 -6.86
CA LEU A 282 -5.50 -26.41 -7.68
C LEU A 282 -4.59 -27.66 -7.63
N PRO A 283 -3.25 -27.55 -7.70
CA PRO A 283 -2.38 -28.72 -7.57
C PRO A 283 -2.47 -29.37 -6.18
N LEU A 284 -2.55 -28.57 -5.11
CA LEU A 284 -2.74 -29.09 -3.75
C LEU A 284 -4.07 -29.83 -3.62
N LEU A 285 -5.14 -29.26 -4.16
CA LEU A 285 -6.46 -29.87 -4.16
C LEU A 285 -6.47 -31.20 -4.93
N LYS A 286 -5.84 -31.26 -6.11
CA LYS A 286 -5.74 -32.51 -6.90
C LYS A 286 -4.90 -33.58 -6.20
N ARG A 287 -3.89 -33.18 -5.43
CA ARG A 287 -3.00 -34.10 -4.70
C ARG A 287 -3.67 -34.67 -3.46
N ASN A 288 -4.30 -33.81 -2.65
CA ASN A 288 -4.80 -34.17 -1.32
C ASN A 288 -6.31 -34.40 -1.30
N SER A 289 -7.03 -34.14 -2.40
CA SER A 289 -8.50 -34.18 -2.52
C SER A 289 -9.28 -33.22 -1.61
N VAL A 290 -8.61 -32.55 -0.68
CA VAL A 290 -9.19 -31.58 0.25
C VAL A 290 -8.22 -30.41 0.47
N VAL A 291 -8.72 -29.18 0.57
CA VAL A 291 -7.95 -28.01 1.02
C VAL A 291 -8.78 -27.24 2.04
N HIS A 292 -8.16 -26.83 3.14
CA HIS A 292 -8.81 -26.02 4.17
C HIS A 292 -8.20 -24.64 4.24
N PHE A 293 -9.01 -23.62 3.96
CA PHE A 293 -8.65 -22.24 4.19
C PHE A 293 -9.03 -21.80 5.61
N LEU A 294 -8.03 -21.59 6.47
CA LEU A 294 -8.18 -21.13 7.85
C LEU A 294 -7.99 -19.61 7.92
N GLY A 295 -9.03 -18.88 8.34
CA GLY A 295 -9.02 -17.41 8.35
C GLY A 295 -9.26 -16.81 6.97
N PHE A 296 -10.04 -17.49 6.14
CA PHE A 296 -10.33 -17.05 4.78
C PHE A 296 -11.27 -15.84 4.80
N GLY A 297 -10.75 -14.69 4.41
CA GLY A 297 -11.48 -13.41 4.33
C GLY A 297 -11.43 -12.81 2.92
N ASN A 298 -11.09 -11.52 2.83
CA ASN A 298 -10.83 -10.78 1.58
C ASN A 298 -9.55 -11.26 0.85
N ARG A 299 -9.47 -12.56 0.56
CA ARG A 299 -8.30 -13.24 -0.03
C ARG A 299 -8.38 -13.34 -1.55
N LEU A 300 -9.58 -13.39 -2.13
CA LEU A 300 -9.79 -13.27 -3.58
C LEU A 300 -9.93 -11.80 -3.97
N ALA A 301 -9.25 -11.38 -5.04
CA ALA A 301 -9.31 -10.04 -5.60
C ALA A 301 -10.74 -9.63 -5.98
N PHE A 302 -11.04 -8.32 -5.88
CA PHE A 302 -12.29 -7.76 -6.40
C PHE A 302 -12.20 -7.48 -7.90
N ASP A 303 -11.09 -6.91 -8.37
CA ASP A 303 -10.85 -6.59 -9.78
C ASP A 303 -9.35 -6.78 -10.15
N PRO A 304 -9.04 -7.22 -11.39
CA PRO A 304 -9.95 -7.76 -12.39
C PRO A 304 -10.34 -9.22 -12.08
N LEU A 305 -11.65 -9.50 -12.03
CA LEU A 305 -12.20 -10.86 -11.90
C LEU A 305 -13.01 -11.20 -13.15
N PRO A 306 -12.94 -12.45 -13.70
CA PRO A 306 -13.79 -12.87 -14.81
C PRO A 306 -15.28 -12.59 -14.54
N LEU A 307 -16.00 -12.15 -15.57
CA LEU A 307 -17.39 -11.70 -15.45
C LEU A 307 -18.30 -12.77 -14.83
N ASP A 308 -18.11 -14.04 -15.21
CA ASP A 308 -18.90 -15.16 -14.71
C ASP A 308 -18.69 -15.38 -13.20
N LEU A 309 -17.44 -15.29 -12.73
CA LEU A 309 -17.11 -15.40 -11.30
C LEU A 309 -17.64 -14.19 -10.52
N GLN A 310 -17.57 -12.99 -11.09
CA GLN A 310 -18.13 -11.80 -10.46
C GLN A 310 -19.66 -11.85 -10.40
N SER A 311 -20.31 -12.36 -11.45
CA SER A 311 -21.75 -12.64 -11.46
C SER A 311 -22.13 -13.66 -10.40
N LEU A 312 -21.36 -14.74 -10.24
CA LEU A 312 -21.57 -15.74 -9.21
C LEU A 312 -21.39 -15.16 -7.79
N ARG A 313 -20.41 -14.29 -7.56
CA ARG A 313 -20.28 -13.57 -6.28
C ARG A 313 -21.51 -12.72 -5.99
N CYS A 314 -22.03 -12.02 -6.99
CA CYS A 314 -23.27 -11.26 -6.85
C CYS A 314 -24.47 -12.16 -6.57
N LYS A 315 -24.60 -13.28 -7.28
CA LYS A 315 -25.65 -14.29 -7.11
C LYS A 315 -25.63 -14.86 -5.69
N CYS A 316 -24.46 -15.25 -5.21
CA CYS A 316 -24.24 -15.70 -3.84
C CYS A 316 -24.62 -14.62 -2.82
N ASN A 317 -24.05 -13.41 -2.97
CA ASN A 317 -24.20 -12.33 -1.99
C ASN A 317 -25.63 -11.80 -1.89
N PHE A 318 -26.32 -11.57 -3.01
CA PHE A 318 -27.61 -10.88 -3.02
C PHE A 318 -28.82 -11.82 -3.05
N HIS A 319 -28.65 -13.08 -3.46
CA HIS A 319 -29.77 -14.02 -3.56
C HIS A 319 -29.61 -15.26 -2.68
N ALA A 320 -28.45 -15.92 -2.70
CA ALA A 320 -28.26 -17.19 -1.99
C ALA A 320 -28.17 -17.01 -0.46
N LEU A 321 -27.51 -15.95 0.02
CA LEU A 321 -27.34 -15.66 1.44
C LEU A 321 -28.57 -14.96 2.05
N LYS A 322 -29.59 -15.76 2.36
CA LYS A 322 -30.79 -15.34 3.09
C LYS A 322 -30.66 -15.60 4.58
N PHE A 323 -31.02 -14.63 5.40
CA PHE A 323 -31.03 -14.80 6.85
C PHE A 323 -32.04 -15.86 7.30
N VAL A 324 -31.76 -16.55 8.41
CA VAL A 324 -32.70 -17.51 8.99
C VAL A 324 -34.04 -16.87 9.38
N PRO A 325 -35.15 -17.65 9.39
CA PRO A 325 -36.50 -17.15 9.72
C PRO A 325 -36.55 -16.24 10.95
N ARG A 326 -35.93 -16.68 12.05
CA ARG A 326 -35.90 -15.95 13.33
C ARG A 326 -35.35 -14.52 13.20
N ILE A 327 -34.27 -14.33 12.44
CA ILE A 327 -33.68 -13.00 12.18
C ILE A 327 -34.62 -12.17 11.29
N GLN A 328 -35.22 -12.77 10.26
CA GLN A 328 -36.13 -12.08 9.35
C GLN A 328 -37.44 -11.65 10.05
N GLU A 329 -37.98 -12.47 10.95
CA GLU A 329 -39.18 -12.15 11.73
C GLU A 329 -38.96 -10.95 12.65
N ILE A 330 -37.86 -10.97 13.41
CA ILE A 330 -37.51 -9.88 14.33
C ILE A 330 -37.08 -8.64 13.56
N GLY A 331 -36.37 -8.80 12.44
CA GLY A 331 -36.06 -7.69 11.53
C GLY A 331 -37.30 -7.04 10.92
N SER A 332 -38.31 -7.84 10.54
CA SER A 332 -39.61 -7.33 10.09
C SER A 332 -40.32 -6.55 11.19
N LEU A 333 -40.36 -7.10 12.41
CA LEU A 333 -40.93 -6.41 13.56
C LEU A 333 -40.23 -5.07 13.85
N LEU A 334 -38.90 -5.06 13.81
CA LEU A 334 -38.08 -3.86 13.99
C LEU A 334 -38.45 -2.78 12.96
N VAL A 335 -38.40 -3.11 11.66
CA VAL A 335 -38.72 -2.15 10.57
C VAL A 335 -40.15 -1.64 10.69
N ARG A 336 -41.11 -2.51 11.01
CA ARG A 336 -42.52 -2.12 11.20
C ARG A 336 -42.68 -1.14 12.36
N ARG A 337 -42.02 -1.37 13.50
CA ARG A 337 -42.09 -0.45 14.64
C ARG A 337 -41.39 0.89 14.37
N ILE A 338 -40.24 0.88 13.69
CA ILE A 338 -39.56 2.10 13.25
C ILE A 338 -40.49 2.96 12.39
N ARG A 339 -41.23 2.34 11.45
CA ARG A 339 -42.21 3.04 10.60
C ARG A 339 -43.57 3.26 11.27
N GLN A 340 -43.69 3.00 12.58
CA GLN A 340 -44.96 3.09 13.33
C GLN A 340 -46.12 2.31 12.70
N TYR A 341 -45.80 1.17 12.06
CA TYR A 341 -46.69 0.33 11.26
C TYR A 341 -47.28 0.99 10.00
N SER A 342 -46.70 2.12 9.55
CA SER A 342 -47.07 2.79 8.30
C SER A 342 -46.58 2.02 7.06
N THR A 343 -47.41 1.98 6.02
CA THR A 343 -47.44 0.90 5.01
C THR A 343 -46.96 1.28 3.62
N THR A 344 -45.91 2.10 3.51
CA THR A 344 -45.22 2.22 2.22
C THR A 344 -44.17 1.12 2.13
N LEU A 345 -44.54 0.00 1.53
CA LEU A 345 -43.61 -1.10 1.24
C LEU A 345 -42.63 -0.67 0.14
N ASN A 346 -41.34 -0.63 0.48
CA ASN A 346 -40.27 -0.43 -0.47
C ASN A 346 -39.90 -1.77 -1.12
N ILE A 347 -39.41 -1.76 -2.37
CA ILE A 347 -38.90 -2.95 -3.06
C ILE A 347 -37.82 -3.67 -2.25
N LEU A 348 -37.05 -2.91 -1.47
CA LEU A 348 -36.00 -3.40 -0.58
C LEU A 348 -36.57 -4.28 0.55
N ASP A 349 -37.75 -3.94 1.09
CA ASP A 349 -38.41 -4.69 2.16
C ASP A 349 -38.79 -6.09 1.65
N ARG A 350 -39.47 -6.16 0.51
CA ARG A 350 -39.89 -7.43 -0.12
C ARG A 350 -38.69 -8.33 -0.45
N ARG A 351 -37.58 -7.74 -0.92
CA ARG A 351 -36.38 -8.51 -1.27
C ARG A 351 -35.68 -9.08 -0.04
N LEU A 352 -35.65 -8.34 1.07
CA LEU A 352 -34.89 -8.74 2.25
C LEU A 352 -35.69 -9.62 3.23
N LEU A 353 -36.96 -9.30 3.42
CA LEU A 353 -37.85 -9.92 4.42
C LEU A 353 -38.83 -10.90 3.79
N GLY A 354 -39.10 -10.81 2.48
CA GLY A 354 -39.98 -11.74 1.77
C GLY A 354 -41.33 -11.91 2.45
N LYS A 355 -41.71 -13.16 2.73
CA LYS A 355 -42.97 -13.53 3.37
C LYS A 355 -43.15 -13.01 4.80
N TYR A 356 -42.06 -12.62 5.47
CA TYR A 356 -42.12 -12.09 6.84
C TYR A 356 -42.56 -10.62 6.88
N MET A 357 -42.66 -9.96 5.73
CA MET A 357 -43.23 -8.63 5.61
C MET A 357 -44.66 -8.73 5.05
N PRO A 358 -45.71 -8.59 5.89
CA PRO A 358 -47.09 -8.73 5.44
C PRO A 358 -47.50 -7.60 4.49
N ASP A 359 -48.30 -7.94 3.47
CA ASP A 359 -48.86 -6.98 2.51
C ASP A 359 -50.04 -6.16 3.08
N THR A 360 -50.67 -6.63 4.16
CA THR A 360 -51.88 -6.03 4.73
C THR A 360 -51.59 -4.90 5.71
N PRO A 361 -52.13 -3.68 5.48
CA PRO A 361 -51.98 -2.57 6.42
C PRO A 361 -52.76 -2.83 7.70
N ILE A 362 -52.10 -2.69 8.86
CA ILE A 362 -52.82 -2.58 10.14
C ILE A 362 -53.41 -1.17 10.19
N LYS A 363 -54.70 -1.04 9.90
CA LYS A 363 -55.44 0.23 10.08
C LYS A 363 -55.34 0.66 11.55
N ARG A 364 -54.55 1.69 11.84
CA ARG A 364 -54.79 2.54 13.00
C ARG A 364 -55.82 3.60 12.60
N ASN A 365 -56.96 3.61 13.27
CA ASN A 365 -57.91 4.71 13.18
C ASN A 365 -57.22 6.00 13.66
N ASN A 366 -57.36 7.07 12.87
CA ASN A 366 -56.80 8.41 13.07
C ASN A 366 -55.27 8.54 12.96
N THR A 367 -54.78 8.97 11.79
CA THR A 367 -53.91 10.15 11.69
C THR A 367 -53.81 10.63 10.24
N SER A 368 -53.99 11.93 10.04
CA SER A 368 -53.82 12.70 8.80
C SER A 368 -52.36 12.89 8.37
N ARG A 369 -51.43 12.08 8.91
CA ARG A 369 -49.98 12.14 8.61
C ARG A 369 -49.61 11.05 7.63
N GLY A 370 -48.93 11.43 6.55
CA GLY A 370 -48.38 10.51 5.54
C GLY A 370 -47.37 9.50 6.13
N PRO A 371 -46.81 8.61 5.31
CA PRO A 371 -45.98 7.53 5.79
C PRO A 371 -44.72 8.02 6.52
N VAL A 372 -44.45 7.44 7.70
CA VAL A 372 -43.27 7.78 8.52
C VAL A 372 -42.01 7.28 7.81
N ARG A 373 -41.20 8.24 7.35
CA ARG A 373 -39.89 7.98 6.74
C ARG A 373 -38.79 8.06 7.80
N TYR A 374 -37.77 7.22 7.67
CA TYR A 374 -36.63 7.24 8.59
C TYR A 374 -35.29 7.21 7.86
N LEU A 375 -34.30 7.86 8.48
CA LEU A 375 -32.90 7.81 8.06
C LEU A 375 -32.17 6.78 8.92
N ALA A 376 -31.50 5.83 8.29
CA ALA A 376 -30.58 4.94 9.02
C ALA A 376 -29.16 5.51 8.95
N LEU A 377 -28.54 5.73 10.11
CA LEU A 377 -27.19 6.26 10.26
C LEU A 377 -26.27 5.17 10.83
N HIS A 378 -25.21 4.84 10.10
CA HIS A 378 -24.15 3.97 10.61
C HIS A 378 -22.91 4.82 10.94
N MET A 379 -22.63 4.95 12.24
CA MET A 379 -21.64 5.88 12.80
C MET A 379 -20.20 5.36 12.82
N ARG A 380 -19.99 4.04 12.84
CA ARG A 380 -18.67 3.38 13.00
C ARG A 380 -17.72 4.10 13.98
N PHE A 381 -18.26 4.54 15.11
CA PHE A 381 -17.55 5.26 16.18
C PHE A 381 -17.52 4.44 17.46
N GLU A 382 -17.19 3.15 17.33
CA GLU A 382 -17.05 2.21 18.42
C GLU A 382 -15.59 2.15 18.91
N MET A 383 -15.39 1.67 20.15
CA MET A 383 -14.08 1.61 20.82
C MET A 383 -12.99 0.96 19.96
N ASP A 384 -13.31 -0.11 19.24
CA ASP A 384 -12.37 -0.82 18.38
C ASP A 384 -11.81 0.08 17.27
N MET A 385 -12.68 0.86 16.62
CA MET A 385 -12.32 1.75 15.51
C MET A 385 -11.65 3.04 15.97
N VAL A 386 -12.15 3.62 17.06
CA VAL A 386 -11.55 4.80 17.70
C VAL A 386 -10.13 4.47 18.18
N ALA A 387 -9.94 3.30 18.79
CA ALA A 387 -8.60 2.82 19.16
C ALA A 387 -7.75 2.56 17.90
N TYR A 388 -8.24 1.78 16.94
CA TYR A 388 -7.45 1.40 15.75
C TYR A 388 -6.98 2.61 14.92
N SER A 389 -7.74 3.71 14.86
CA SER A 389 -7.44 4.83 13.97
C SER A 389 -6.26 5.70 14.37
N LEU A 390 -5.76 5.59 15.61
CA LEU A 390 -4.68 6.43 16.17
C LEU A 390 -4.97 7.94 16.18
N CYS A 391 -6.25 8.30 16.04
CA CYS A 391 -6.66 9.70 15.98
C CYS A 391 -6.93 10.26 17.38
N ASP A 392 -6.89 11.58 17.48
CA ASP A 392 -7.36 12.34 18.63
C ASP A 392 -8.82 12.77 18.40
N PHE A 393 -9.64 12.74 19.45
CA PHE A 393 -11.05 13.13 19.42
C PHE A 393 -11.38 14.17 20.51
N ASP A 394 -10.40 15.01 20.86
CA ASP A 394 -10.50 16.10 21.85
C ASP A 394 -10.78 15.62 23.29
N GLY A 395 -10.62 14.33 23.60
CA GLY A 395 -10.77 13.79 24.95
C GLY A 395 -9.54 13.96 25.87
N GLY A 396 -8.47 14.56 25.34
CA GLY A 396 -7.25 14.87 26.06
C GLY A 396 -6.47 13.63 26.55
N GLU A 397 -5.67 13.81 27.59
CA GLU A 397 -4.73 12.77 28.04
C GLU A 397 -5.41 11.51 28.60
N LYS A 398 -6.63 11.66 29.12
CA LYS A 398 -7.43 10.53 29.61
C LYS A 398 -7.84 9.61 28.47
N GLU A 399 -8.39 10.17 27.40
CA GLU A 399 -8.79 9.42 26.19
C GLU A 399 -7.57 8.76 25.55
N ARG A 400 -6.43 9.45 25.46
CA ARG A 400 -5.19 8.86 24.90
C ARG A 400 -4.73 7.62 25.67
N LYS A 401 -4.72 7.68 27.00
CA LYS A 401 -4.33 6.54 27.85
C LYS A 401 -5.30 5.37 27.75
N GLU A 402 -6.60 5.66 27.75
CA GLU A 402 -7.65 4.63 27.60
C GLU A 402 -7.51 3.89 26.26
N LEU A 403 -7.43 4.64 25.16
CA LEU A 403 -7.28 4.05 23.82
C LEU A 403 -5.95 3.32 23.67
N GLN A 404 -4.87 3.79 24.30
CA GLN A 404 -3.59 3.08 24.33
C GLN A 404 -3.70 1.74 25.04
N ALA A 405 -4.31 1.69 26.23
CA ALA A 405 -4.51 0.43 26.96
C ALA A 405 -5.34 -0.57 26.14
N TYR A 406 -6.38 -0.10 25.45
CA TYR A 406 -7.18 -0.95 24.56
C TYR A 406 -6.34 -1.53 23.40
N ARG A 407 -5.46 -0.72 22.79
CA ARG A 407 -4.56 -1.18 21.70
C ARG A 407 -3.56 -2.22 22.16
N GLU A 408 -3.01 -2.08 23.36
CA GLU A 408 -2.05 -3.03 23.93
C GLU A 408 -2.67 -4.41 24.12
N ILE A 409 -3.95 -4.47 24.50
CA ILE A 409 -4.68 -5.72 24.72
C ILE A 409 -5.19 -6.32 23.40
N HIS A 410 -5.84 -5.51 22.55
CA HIS A 410 -6.60 -6.02 21.40
C HIS A 410 -5.86 -5.91 20.05
N PHE A 411 -4.84 -5.06 19.94
CA PHE A 411 -4.09 -4.82 18.71
C PHE A 411 -2.56 -4.85 18.95
N PRO A 412 -1.99 -5.96 19.47
CA PRO A 412 -0.58 -6.02 19.85
C PRO A 412 0.37 -5.79 18.67
N THR A 413 0.04 -6.33 17.48
CA THR A 413 0.81 -6.12 16.25
C THR A 413 0.82 -4.65 15.83
N LEU A 414 -0.31 -3.94 15.97
CA LEU A 414 -0.39 -2.51 15.66
C LEU A 414 0.50 -1.71 16.63
N THR A 415 0.45 -2.04 17.92
CA THR A 415 1.30 -1.42 18.95
C THR A 415 2.79 -1.63 18.67
N MET A 416 3.19 -2.81 18.20
CA MET A 416 4.57 -3.06 17.77
C MET A 416 4.97 -2.22 16.54
N LEU A 417 4.07 -2.07 15.56
CA LEU A 417 4.31 -1.24 14.37
C LEU A 417 4.45 0.26 14.70
N ILE A 418 3.66 0.76 15.65
CA ILE A 418 3.74 2.16 16.11
C ILE A 418 5.09 2.43 16.80
N LYS A 419 5.63 1.44 17.53
CA LYS A 419 6.94 1.57 18.20
C LYS A 419 8.12 1.52 17.23
N THR A 420 7.95 0.93 16.04
CA THR A 420 9.03 0.69 15.07
C THR A 420 9.04 1.67 13.90
N ASN A 421 7.89 2.27 13.56
CA ASN A 421 7.78 3.31 12.53
C ASN A 421 7.43 4.66 13.15
N ASN A 422 7.90 5.78 12.56
CA ASN A 422 7.34 7.09 12.88
C ASN A 422 5.83 7.10 12.53
N SER A 423 4.98 7.08 13.55
CA SER A 423 3.54 7.23 13.36
C SER A 423 3.22 8.65 12.89
N LEU A 424 2.34 8.76 11.88
CA LEU A 424 1.79 10.05 11.45
C LEU A 424 1.14 10.77 12.63
N SER A 425 1.19 12.11 12.63
CA SER A 425 0.52 12.89 13.67
C SER A 425 -1.00 12.68 13.61
N PRO A 426 -1.74 12.80 14.72
CA PRO A 426 -3.20 12.73 14.72
C PRO A 426 -3.86 13.71 13.74
N GLU A 427 -3.27 14.91 13.57
CA GLU A 427 -3.73 15.92 12.62
C GLU A 427 -3.51 15.47 11.17
N GLU A 428 -2.35 14.88 10.87
CA GLU A 428 -2.07 14.31 9.55
C GLU A 428 -3.04 13.17 9.22
N LEU A 429 -3.29 12.26 10.16
CA LEU A 429 -4.26 11.17 10.00
C LEU A 429 -5.67 11.71 9.70
N ARG A 430 -6.09 12.78 10.38
CA ARG A 430 -7.38 13.44 10.13
C ARG A 430 -7.40 14.13 8.77
N SER A 431 -6.35 14.84 8.39
CA SER A 431 -6.23 15.50 7.08
C SER A 431 -6.25 14.52 5.90
N LEU A 432 -5.76 13.28 6.12
CA LEU A 432 -5.82 12.19 5.15
C LEU A 432 -7.18 11.48 5.11
N GLY A 433 -8.11 11.84 6.00
CA GLY A 433 -9.42 11.21 6.13
C GLY A 433 -9.36 9.79 6.70
N ARG A 434 -8.33 9.47 7.50
CA ARG A 434 -8.18 8.15 8.15
C ARG A 434 -8.96 8.03 9.46
N CYS A 435 -9.35 9.15 10.05
CA CYS A 435 -10.13 9.16 11.29
C CYS A 435 -11.61 8.81 11.03
N PRO A 436 -12.26 8.08 11.96
CA PRO A 436 -13.71 8.04 12.12
C PRO A 436 -14.27 9.45 12.30
N LEU A 437 -15.48 9.69 11.79
CA LEU A 437 -16.21 10.92 12.10
C LEU A 437 -16.82 10.79 13.49
N THR A 438 -16.74 11.85 14.28
CA THR A 438 -17.39 11.90 15.60
C THR A 438 -18.90 12.14 15.47
N PRO A 439 -19.70 11.91 16.53
CA PRO A 439 -21.11 12.31 16.55
C PRO A 439 -21.35 13.77 16.19
N GLU A 440 -20.51 14.68 16.68
CA GLU A 440 -20.55 16.11 16.34
C GLU A 440 -20.40 16.34 14.82
N GLU A 441 -19.39 15.72 14.22
CA GLU A 441 -19.10 15.84 12.78
C GLU A 441 -20.21 15.21 11.92
N ALA A 442 -20.80 14.09 12.37
CA ALA A 442 -21.93 13.46 11.70
C ALA A 442 -23.20 14.31 11.78
N ALA A 443 -23.46 14.94 12.93
CA ALA A 443 -24.59 15.85 13.09
C ALA A 443 -24.44 17.07 12.15
N LEU A 444 -23.27 17.70 12.13
CA LEU A 444 -22.95 18.81 11.23
C LEU A 444 -23.14 18.45 9.75
N MET A 445 -22.74 17.24 9.35
CA MET A 445 -22.96 16.75 8.00
C MET A 445 -24.45 16.67 7.66
N LEU A 446 -25.28 16.13 8.55
CA LEU A 446 -26.72 16.05 8.33
C LEU A 446 -27.38 17.43 8.33
N SER A 447 -26.99 18.32 9.23
CA SER A 447 -27.53 19.69 9.29
C SER A 447 -27.22 20.45 8.01
N ALA A 448 -25.99 20.35 7.51
CA ALA A 448 -25.58 20.98 6.26
C ALA A 448 -26.31 20.44 5.00
N LEU A 449 -26.81 19.20 5.07
CA LEU A 449 -27.64 18.61 4.03
C LEU A 449 -29.11 19.04 4.12
N GLY A 450 -29.50 19.77 5.18
CA GLY A 450 -30.85 20.27 5.39
C GLY A 450 -31.76 19.34 6.22
N TYR A 451 -31.20 18.34 6.92
CA TYR A 451 -31.99 17.54 7.86
C TYR A 451 -32.28 18.36 9.13
N ASN A 452 -33.55 18.42 9.53
CA ASN A 452 -34.04 19.23 10.64
C ASN A 452 -34.21 18.43 11.95
N HIS A 453 -34.59 19.11 13.02
CA HIS A 453 -34.71 18.55 14.38
C HIS A 453 -35.77 17.43 14.47
N GLU A 454 -36.75 17.41 13.58
CA GLU A 454 -37.80 16.39 13.55
C GLU A 454 -37.35 15.08 12.87
N THR A 455 -36.18 15.06 12.23
CA THR A 455 -35.67 13.90 11.49
C THR A 455 -35.63 12.66 12.37
N TYR A 456 -36.35 11.60 11.96
CA TYR A 456 -36.38 10.32 12.65
C TYR A 456 -35.19 9.45 12.22
N ILE A 457 -34.26 9.17 13.15
CA ILE A 457 -32.97 8.53 12.87
C ILE A 457 -32.86 7.17 13.57
N TYR A 458 -32.67 6.11 12.79
CA TYR A 458 -32.23 4.81 13.30
C TYR A 458 -30.70 4.78 13.35
N LEU A 459 -30.14 4.69 14.56
CA LEU A 459 -28.70 4.58 14.77
C LEU A 459 -28.28 3.11 14.76
N ALA A 460 -27.52 2.73 13.73
CA ALA A 460 -27.02 1.37 13.53
C ALA A 460 -25.62 1.20 14.09
N GLY A 461 -25.37 0.05 14.70
CA GLY A 461 -24.09 -0.30 15.32
C GLY A 461 -24.25 -0.75 16.76
N SER A 462 -23.12 -0.88 17.45
CA SER A 462 -23.08 -1.18 18.89
C SER A 462 -22.89 0.11 19.70
N GLN A 463 -22.42 -0.04 20.93
CA GLN A 463 -22.22 1.07 21.85
C GLN A 463 -21.19 2.08 21.30
N ILE A 464 -21.65 3.32 21.09
CA ILE A 464 -20.81 4.44 20.68
C ILE A 464 -19.77 4.75 21.78
N TYR A 465 -18.52 4.97 21.39
CA TYR A 465 -17.46 5.33 22.32
C TYR A 465 -17.79 6.64 23.06
N GLY A 466 -17.64 6.63 24.38
CA GLY A 466 -18.07 7.73 25.27
C GLY A 466 -19.56 7.74 25.60
N GLY A 467 -20.38 6.89 24.98
CA GLY A 467 -21.80 6.73 25.32
C GLY A 467 -22.60 8.03 25.19
N GLN A 468 -23.45 8.32 26.19
CA GLN A 468 -24.37 9.46 26.14
C GLN A 468 -23.66 10.82 26.14
N SER A 469 -22.52 10.97 26.83
CA SER A 469 -21.81 12.26 26.85
C SER A 469 -21.30 12.63 25.45
N ARG A 470 -20.76 11.65 24.71
CA ARG A 470 -20.30 11.87 23.33
C ARG A 470 -21.45 12.02 22.33
N MET A 471 -22.60 11.40 22.58
CA MET A 471 -23.78 11.52 21.74
C MET A 471 -24.57 12.82 21.99
N LEU A 472 -24.35 13.51 23.11
CA LEU A 472 -25.11 14.70 23.51
C LEU A 472 -25.18 15.80 22.44
N PRO A 473 -24.09 16.18 21.75
CA PRO A 473 -24.18 17.19 20.69
C PRO A 473 -25.03 16.73 19.50
N PHE A 474 -25.03 15.43 19.19
CA PHE A 474 -25.85 14.86 18.13
C PHE A 474 -27.33 14.84 18.54
N THR A 475 -27.65 14.35 19.73
CA THR A 475 -29.04 14.21 20.21
C THR A 475 -29.69 15.56 20.52
N ARG A 476 -28.91 16.60 20.82
CA ARG A 476 -29.42 17.98 20.90
C ARG A 476 -29.90 18.52 19.56
N LEU A 477 -29.27 18.12 18.45
CA LEU A 477 -29.68 18.51 17.10
C LEU A 477 -30.78 17.60 16.55
N TYR A 478 -30.75 16.33 16.93
CA TYR A 478 -31.67 15.29 16.47
C TYR A 478 -32.15 14.46 17.68
N PRO A 479 -33.22 14.86 18.38
CA PRO A 479 -33.73 14.14 19.55
C PRO A 479 -34.42 12.82 19.19
N ASN A 480 -34.91 12.68 17.95
CA ASN A 480 -35.65 11.52 17.47
C ASN A 480 -34.72 10.38 17.02
N VAL A 481 -33.71 10.07 17.83
CA VAL A 481 -32.74 9.01 17.57
C VAL A 481 -33.14 7.76 18.34
N ILE A 482 -33.21 6.64 17.62
CA ILE A 482 -33.60 5.34 18.15
C ILE A 482 -32.59 4.27 17.77
N THR A 483 -32.46 3.26 18.60
CA THR A 483 -31.67 2.05 18.36
C THR A 483 -32.58 0.82 18.35
N LYS A 484 -32.05 -0.34 17.96
CA LYS A 484 -32.79 -1.61 18.07
C LYS A 484 -33.15 -1.94 19.52
N GLU A 485 -32.31 -1.53 20.48
CA GLU A 485 -32.52 -1.70 21.91
C GLU A 485 -33.67 -0.83 22.45
N ASP A 486 -33.96 0.31 21.81
CA ASP A 486 -35.10 1.17 22.18
C ASP A 486 -36.42 0.66 21.59
N ILE A 487 -36.38 0.01 20.43
CA ILE A 487 -37.57 -0.40 19.65
C ILE A 487 -38.04 -1.82 19.96
N LEU A 488 -37.10 -2.72 20.27
CA LEU A 488 -37.40 -4.11 20.59
C LEU A 488 -37.35 -4.33 22.10
N THR A 489 -38.27 -5.13 22.62
CA THR A 489 -38.31 -5.44 24.04
C THR A 489 -37.10 -6.28 24.45
N PRO A 490 -36.69 -6.25 25.74
CA PRO A 490 -35.63 -7.12 26.25
C PRO A 490 -35.86 -8.60 25.97
N VAL A 491 -37.11 -9.05 25.95
CA VAL A 491 -37.50 -10.45 25.68
C VAL A 491 -37.32 -10.80 24.20
N GLU A 492 -37.71 -9.92 23.29
CA GLU A 492 -37.52 -10.11 21.84
C GLU A 492 -36.03 -10.10 21.46
N LEU A 493 -35.21 -9.30 22.15
CA LEU A 493 -33.77 -9.23 21.93
C LEU A 493 -32.95 -10.30 22.66
N ALA A 494 -33.45 -10.86 23.77
CA ALA A 494 -32.74 -11.87 24.57
C ALA A 494 -32.13 -13.01 23.74
N PRO A 495 -32.84 -13.59 22.75
CA PRO A 495 -32.29 -14.49 21.75
C PRO A 495 -30.96 -14.12 21.10
N PHE A 496 -30.70 -12.83 20.87
CA PHE A 496 -29.61 -12.33 20.05
C PHE A 496 -28.50 -11.66 20.87
N ARG A 497 -28.73 -11.38 22.16
CA ARG A 497 -27.81 -10.58 23.01
C ARG A 497 -26.37 -11.10 23.06
N ASN A 498 -26.19 -12.42 22.98
CA ASN A 498 -24.87 -13.06 23.03
C ASN A 498 -24.27 -13.32 21.64
N TYR A 499 -24.96 -12.90 20.57
CA TYR A 499 -24.60 -13.21 19.19
C TYR A 499 -24.47 -11.91 18.37
N SER A 500 -23.29 -11.30 18.42
CA SER A 500 -23.03 -9.99 17.81
C SER A 500 -23.28 -9.96 16.30
N SER A 501 -23.07 -11.06 15.59
CA SER A 501 -23.35 -11.21 14.15
C SER A 501 -24.85 -11.24 13.86
N GLN A 502 -25.66 -11.85 14.74
CA GLN A 502 -27.11 -11.83 14.58
C GLN A 502 -27.70 -10.44 14.88
N LEU A 503 -27.16 -9.74 15.89
CA LEU A 503 -27.51 -8.33 16.14
C LEU A 503 -27.12 -7.43 14.97
N ALA A 504 -25.92 -7.62 14.41
CA ALA A 504 -25.48 -6.89 13.22
C ALA A 504 -26.36 -7.20 11.98
N ALA A 505 -27.00 -8.37 11.92
CA ALA A 505 -27.94 -8.69 10.86
C ALA A 505 -29.23 -7.85 10.97
N LEU A 506 -29.70 -7.57 12.19
CA LEU A 506 -30.83 -6.66 12.42
C LEU A 506 -30.49 -5.23 11.99
N ASP A 507 -29.28 -4.74 12.32
CA ASP A 507 -28.79 -3.44 11.87
C ASP A 507 -28.68 -3.38 10.34
N PHE A 508 -28.17 -4.44 9.71
CA PHE A 508 -28.14 -4.54 8.25
C PHE A 508 -29.54 -4.43 7.65
N ILE A 509 -30.54 -5.13 8.23
CA ILE A 509 -31.93 -5.06 7.78
C ILE A 509 -32.44 -3.62 7.87
N ALA A 510 -32.37 -3.00 9.06
CA ALA A 510 -32.86 -1.64 9.28
C ALA A 510 -32.18 -0.61 8.37
N CYS A 511 -30.87 -0.73 8.11
CA CYS A 511 -30.15 0.13 7.19
C CYS A 511 -30.50 -0.11 5.72
N ALA A 512 -30.63 -1.37 5.31
CA ALA A 512 -30.94 -1.72 3.93
C ALA A 512 -32.34 -1.25 3.53
N THR A 513 -33.33 -1.33 4.43
CA THR A 513 -34.73 -0.94 4.19
C THR A 513 -35.03 0.54 4.42
N ALA A 514 -34.07 1.32 4.92
CA ALA A 514 -34.30 2.74 5.23
C ALA A 514 -34.67 3.59 4.00
N ASP A 515 -35.41 4.67 4.20
CA ASP A 515 -35.70 5.63 3.14
C ASP A 515 -34.40 6.31 2.68
N VAL A 516 -33.57 6.71 3.65
CA VAL A 516 -32.22 7.23 3.40
C VAL A 516 -31.23 6.46 4.26
N PHE A 517 -30.10 6.04 3.67
CA PHE A 517 -28.98 5.49 4.42
C PHE A 517 -27.82 6.48 4.44
N ALA A 518 -27.34 6.84 5.63
CA ALA A 518 -26.17 7.67 5.84
C ALA A 518 -25.06 6.85 6.50
N MET A 519 -23.83 7.03 6.01
CA MET A 519 -22.64 6.40 6.60
C MET A 519 -21.60 7.47 6.93
N THR A 520 -20.92 7.32 8.06
CA THR A 520 -19.76 8.14 8.41
C THR A 520 -18.47 7.55 7.85
N ASP A 521 -18.36 6.22 7.83
CA ASP A 521 -17.21 5.50 7.32
C ASP A 521 -17.60 4.60 6.14
N SER A 522 -17.20 5.04 4.95
CA SER A 522 -17.43 4.28 3.72
C SER A 522 -16.47 3.10 3.53
N GLY A 523 -15.44 2.98 4.36
CA GLY A 523 -14.55 1.81 4.41
C GLY A 523 -15.09 0.67 5.27
N SER A 524 -16.12 0.92 6.09
CA SER A 524 -16.73 -0.15 6.89
C SER A 524 -17.43 -1.18 6.01
N GLN A 525 -17.30 -2.44 6.41
CA GLN A 525 -17.92 -3.57 5.71
C GLN A 525 -19.45 -3.51 5.76
N LEU A 526 -20.06 -3.02 6.86
CA LEU A 526 -21.51 -2.82 6.92
C LEU A 526 -21.95 -1.75 5.91
N SER A 527 -21.30 -0.58 5.92
CA SER A 527 -21.59 0.51 4.99
C SER A 527 -21.49 0.05 3.54
N SER A 528 -20.44 -0.72 3.22
CA SER A 528 -20.21 -1.27 1.87
C SER A 528 -21.28 -2.27 1.46
N LEU A 529 -21.69 -3.17 2.37
CA LEU A 529 -22.72 -4.18 2.10
C LEU A 529 -24.10 -3.54 1.93
N VAL A 530 -24.50 -2.64 2.83
CA VAL A 530 -25.78 -1.92 2.76
C VAL A 530 -25.83 -1.10 1.47
N ASN A 531 -24.78 -0.34 1.15
CA ASN A 531 -24.71 0.42 -0.09
C ASN A 531 -24.79 -0.49 -1.33
N GLY A 532 -24.08 -1.63 -1.32
CA GLY A 532 -24.16 -2.62 -2.40
C GLY A 532 -25.57 -3.17 -2.59
N TYR A 533 -26.24 -3.55 -1.49
CA TYR A 533 -27.61 -4.07 -1.51
C TYR A 533 -28.62 -3.04 -2.03
N ARG A 534 -28.54 -1.81 -1.52
CA ARG A 534 -29.39 -0.68 -1.93
C ARG A 534 -29.21 -0.33 -3.41
N ILE A 535 -27.98 -0.36 -3.93
CA ILE A 535 -27.72 -0.15 -5.36
C ILE A 535 -28.28 -1.32 -6.19
N TYR A 536 -28.02 -2.57 -5.77
CA TYR A 536 -28.41 -3.77 -6.51
C TYR A 536 -29.93 -3.93 -6.61
N HIS A 537 -30.65 -3.89 -5.49
CA HIS A 537 -32.11 -4.07 -5.48
C HIS A 537 -32.89 -2.77 -5.69
N GLY A 538 -32.33 -1.63 -5.27
CA GLY A 538 -32.95 -0.31 -5.48
C GLY A 538 -32.69 0.27 -6.88
N ARG A 539 -31.98 -0.45 -7.75
CA ARG A 539 -31.65 -0.05 -9.13
C ARG A 539 -31.04 1.35 -9.22
N GLY A 540 -30.22 1.72 -8.24
CA GLY A 540 -29.60 3.05 -8.14
C GLY A 540 -30.51 4.18 -7.65
N HIS A 541 -31.79 3.93 -7.33
CA HIS A 541 -32.75 4.95 -6.87
C HIS A 541 -32.81 5.10 -5.35
N ALA A 542 -32.20 4.18 -4.59
CA ALA A 542 -32.21 4.20 -3.13
C ALA A 542 -31.20 5.23 -2.58
N PRO A 543 -31.63 6.35 -1.97
CA PRO A 543 -30.74 7.42 -1.53
C PRO A 543 -29.71 6.95 -0.50
N THR A 544 -28.44 7.24 -0.75
CA THR A 544 -27.34 6.86 0.13
C THR A 544 -26.32 8.00 0.25
N ILE A 545 -26.11 8.50 1.47
CA ILE A 545 -25.19 9.60 1.79
C ILE A 545 -23.83 9.01 2.12
N ARG A 546 -22.81 9.39 1.33
CA ARG A 546 -21.42 8.92 1.49
C ARG A 546 -20.45 10.10 1.50
N PRO A 547 -19.86 10.45 2.66
CA PRO A 547 -18.89 11.52 2.76
C PRO A 547 -17.54 11.14 2.16
N ASN A 548 -16.85 12.12 1.58
CA ASN A 548 -15.42 12.04 1.33
C ASN A 548 -14.69 12.57 2.58
N LYS A 549 -14.26 11.67 3.47
CA LYS A 549 -13.68 12.04 4.77
C LYS A 549 -12.51 13.02 4.67
N LYS A 550 -11.66 12.88 3.65
CA LYS A 550 -10.53 13.78 3.39
C LYS A 550 -11.00 15.20 3.08
N ARG A 551 -11.99 15.35 2.20
CA ARG A 551 -12.56 16.67 1.87
C ARG A 551 -13.32 17.26 3.05
N PHE A 552 -14.04 16.43 3.80
CA PHE A 552 -14.79 16.88 4.97
C PHE A 552 -13.86 17.41 6.07
N ALA A 553 -12.77 16.69 6.36
CA ALA A 553 -11.75 17.13 7.31
C ALA A 553 -11.16 18.50 6.92
N ARG A 554 -10.95 18.76 5.63
CA ARG A 554 -10.52 20.07 5.15
C ARG A 554 -11.57 21.16 5.39
N ILE A 555 -12.85 20.89 5.14
CA ILE A 555 -13.92 21.85 5.43
C ILE A 555 -13.98 22.16 6.95
N LEU A 556 -13.90 21.12 7.79
CA LEU A 556 -13.91 21.25 9.25
C LEU A 556 -12.68 21.99 9.80
N SER A 557 -11.54 21.94 9.10
CA SER A 557 -10.33 22.69 9.51
C SER A 557 -10.53 24.21 9.46
N GLU A 558 -11.51 24.70 8.70
CA GLU A 558 -11.88 26.11 8.60
C GLU A 558 -12.93 26.54 9.64
N ASN A 559 -13.20 25.73 10.67
CA ASN A 559 -14.18 25.99 11.74
C ASN A 559 -14.11 27.41 12.35
N ARG A 560 -12.91 28.00 12.44
CA ARG A 560 -12.71 29.36 12.98
C ARG A 560 -13.09 30.50 12.04
N THR A 561 -13.19 30.26 10.74
CA THR A 561 -13.36 31.33 9.73
C THR A 561 -14.61 31.15 8.88
N ILE A 562 -15.00 29.92 8.59
CA ILE A 562 -16.09 29.60 7.66
C ILE A 562 -17.45 30.08 8.19
N GLN A 563 -18.25 30.67 7.29
CA GLN A 563 -19.65 31.00 7.55
C GLN A 563 -20.53 29.77 7.32
N TRP A 564 -21.72 29.73 7.95
CA TRP A 564 -22.60 28.56 7.83
C TRP A 564 -23.03 28.28 6.38
N VAL A 565 -23.39 29.31 5.62
CA VAL A 565 -23.79 29.19 4.21
C VAL A 565 -22.70 28.53 3.35
N ASP A 566 -21.44 28.97 3.51
CA ASP A 566 -20.29 28.38 2.81
C ASP A 566 -20.03 26.94 3.25
N PHE A 567 -20.23 26.64 4.54
CA PHE A 567 -20.11 25.29 5.08
C PHE A 567 -21.14 24.36 4.45
N GLU A 568 -22.42 24.76 4.41
CA GLU A 568 -23.50 24.01 3.78
C GLU A 568 -23.22 23.72 2.31
N GLU A 569 -22.85 24.75 1.53
CA GLU A 569 -22.57 24.61 0.11
C GLU A 569 -21.42 23.63 -0.13
N ARG A 570 -20.33 23.75 0.61
CA ARG A 570 -19.14 22.88 0.46
C ARG A 570 -19.44 21.43 0.84
N VAL A 571 -20.25 21.19 1.88
CA VAL A 571 -20.68 19.84 2.28
C VAL A 571 -21.61 19.23 1.23
N ARG A 572 -22.62 19.98 0.75
CA ARG A 572 -23.51 19.51 -0.33
C ARG A 572 -22.71 19.16 -1.59
N LYS A 573 -21.80 20.04 -2.00
CA LYS A 573 -20.91 19.83 -3.15
C LYS A 573 -19.99 18.62 -2.95
N MET A 574 -19.45 18.42 -1.74
CA MET A 574 -18.66 17.22 -1.41
C MET A 574 -19.46 15.93 -1.62
N ILE A 575 -20.70 15.86 -1.13
CA ILE A 575 -21.55 14.66 -1.26
C ILE A 575 -21.90 14.41 -2.73
N GLN A 576 -22.32 15.45 -3.45
CA GLN A 576 -22.69 15.35 -4.87
C GLN A 576 -21.50 14.91 -5.76
N GLU A 577 -20.32 15.50 -5.58
CA GLU A 577 -19.14 15.14 -6.36
C GLU A 577 -18.66 13.72 -6.07
N ASN A 578 -18.69 13.29 -4.79
CA ASN A 578 -18.30 11.94 -4.42
C ASN A 578 -19.22 10.88 -5.09
N GLN A 579 -20.51 11.18 -5.20
CA GLN A 579 -21.47 10.33 -5.94
C GLN A 579 -21.14 10.27 -7.45
N ARG A 580 -20.74 11.40 -8.07
CA ARG A 580 -20.35 11.47 -9.50
C ARG A 580 -19.06 10.71 -9.83
N VAL A 581 -18.02 10.82 -8.99
CA VAL A 581 -16.73 10.13 -9.20
C VAL A 581 -16.90 8.61 -9.21
N ILE A 582 -17.76 8.09 -8.33
CA ILE A 582 -18.08 6.66 -8.27
C ILE A 582 -18.77 6.20 -9.55
N ALA A 583 -19.69 7.00 -10.09
CA ALA A 583 -20.35 6.70 -11.36
C ALA A 583 -19.34 6.64 -12.53
N ARG A 584 -18.43 7.63 -12.66
CA ARG A 584 -17.41 7.67 -13.73
C ARG A 584 -16.45 6.49 -13.70
N ARG A 585 -15.85 6.18 -12.54
CA ARG A 585 -14.97 4.99 -12.40
C ARG A 585 -15.67 3.69 -12.80
N ARG A 586 -16.98 3.62 -12.59
CA ARG A 586 -17.78 2.43 -12.90
C ARG A 586 -18.22 2.35 -14.34
N VAL A 587 -18.49 3.46 -15.03
CA VAL A 587 -18.68 3.46 -16.50
C VAL A 587 -17.41 2.93 -17.17
N GLU A 588 -16.25 3.39 -16.72
CA GLU A 588 -14.94 2.91 -17.22
C GLU A 588 -14.72 1.41 -16.94
N MET A 589 -15.25 0.86 -15.84
CA MET A 589 -15.17 -0.58 -15.55
C MET A 589 -16.25 -1.42 -16.25
N ALA A 590 -17.47 -0.88 -16.43
CA ALA A 590 -18.61 -1.57 -17.04
C ALA A 590 -18.52 -1.67 -18.57
N GLU A 591 -17.79 -0.75 -19.21
CA GLU A 591 -17.51 -0.80 -20.65
C GLU A 591 -16.48 -1.88 -21.04
N GLY A 592 -16.00 -2.72 -20.10
CA GLY A 592 -15.14 -3.86 -20.41
C GLY A 592 -13.83 -3.48 -21.11
N LYS A 593 -13.50 -2.19 -21.17
CA LYS A 593 -12.22 -1.69 -21.62
C LYS A 593 -11.58 -1.08 -20.39
N PRO A 594 -10.55 -1.71 -19.78
CA PRO A 594 -9.64 -0.90 -18.98
C PRO A 594 -9.26 0.29 -19.87
N LYS A 595 -9.34 1.51 -19.33
CA LYS A 595 -8.44 2.55 -19.82
C LYS A 595 -7.05 2.00 -19.57
N SER A 596 -6.54 1.25 -20.55
CA SER A 596 -5.14 1.22 -20.86
C SER A 596 -4.75 2.69 -20.79
N GLN A 597 -4.01 3.09 -19.75
CA GLN A 597 -2.96 4.06 -20.01
C GLN A 597 -2.33 3.54 -21.29
N SER A 598 -2.48 4.31 -22.36
CA SER A 598 -2.17 3.89 -23.73
C SER A 598 -0.93 3.00 -23.69
N GLY A 599 -0.98 1.79 -24.26
CA GLY A 599 0.17 0.85 -24.20
C GLY A 599 1.50 1.50 -24.65
N VAL A 600 1.40 2.61 -25.36
CA VAL A 600 2.49 3.53 -25.69
C VAL A 600 3.05 4.26 -24.45
N TRP A 601 2.24 4.92 -23.62
CA TRP A 601 2.75 5.69 -22.47
C TRP A 601 3.43 4.83 -21.41
N THR A 602 2.89 3.64 -21.11
CA THR A 602 3.54 2.70 -20.16
C THR A 602 4.89 2.21 -20.68
N THR A 603 5.04 2.08 -21.99
CA THR A 603 6.30 1.72 -22.66
C THR A 603 7.25 2.92 -22.76
N VAL A 604 6.74 4.13 -22.99
CA VAL A 604 7.54 5.36 -23.22
C VAL A 604 7.97 6.04 -21.93
N LYS A 605 7.17 5.97 -20.86
CA LYS A 605 7.43 6.61 -19.55
C LYS A 605 8.83 6.32 -18.98
N PRO A 606 9.33 5.07 -18.98
CA PRO A 606 10.69 4.78 -18.51
C PRO A 606 11.80 5.48 -19.32
N PHE A 607 11.59 5.68 -20.63
CA PHE A 607 12.54 6.35 -21.50
C PHE A 607 12.59 7.85 -21.21
N VAL A 608 11.43 8.50 -21.12
CA VAL A 608 11.31 9.94 -20.81
C VAL A 608 11.92 10.25 -19.45
N ASN A 609 11.60 9.44 -18.42
CA ASN A 609 12.13 9.65 -17.07
C ASN A 609 13.63 9.41 -16.98
N GLY A 610 14.14 8.43 -17.74
CA GLY A 610 15.57 8.21 -17.89
C GLY A 610 16.27 9.42 -18.52
N GLY A 611 15.78 9.91 -19.65
CA GLY A 611 16.34 11.08 -20.34
C GLY A 611 16.33 12.34 -19.49
N ALA A 612 15.18 12.66 -18.88
CA ALA A 612 15.01 13.84 -18.04
C ALA A 612 15.94 13.83 -16.82
N SER A 613 16.03 12.70 -16.11
CA SER A 613 16.93 12.57 -14.96
C SER A 613 18.41 12.70 -15.34
N GLY A 614 18.82 12.12 -16.48
CA GLY A 614 20.19 12.23 -16.99
C GLY A 614 20.57 13.65 -17.41
N MET A 615 19.66 14.38 -18.06
CA MET A 615 19.86 15.78 -18.43
C MET A 615 19.98 16.70 -17.21
N LEU A 616 19.09 16.54 -16.22
CA LEU A 616 19.15 17.29 -14.95
C LEU A 616 20.47 17.02 -14.21
N ALA A 617 20.91 15.76 -14.16
CA ALA A 617 22.21 15.41 -13.57
C ALA A 617 23.37 16.09 -14.31
N THR A 618 23.33 16.17 -15.64
CA THR A 618 24.40 16.82 -16.42
C THR A 618 24.44 18.33 -16.21
N CYS A 619 23.31 19.01 -16.03
CA CYS A 619 23.30 20.43 -15.67
C CYS A 619 24.06 20.69 -14.35
N VAL A 620 23.96 19.79 -13.39
CA VAL A 620 24.65 19.93 -12.09
C VAL A 620 26.15 19.59 -12.20
N ILE A 621 26.51 18.61 -13.03
CA ILE A 621 27.88 18.08 -13.10
C ILE A 621 28.76 18.78 -14.15
N GLN A 622 28.17 19.50 -15.12
CA GLN A 622 28.90 20.16 -16.20
C GLN A 622 30.11 21.02 -15.76
N PRO A 623 30.04 21.82 -14.68
CA PRO A 623 31.21 22.59 -14.22
C PRO A 623 32.41 21.71 -13.84
N ILE A 624 32.15 20.56 -13.20
CA ILE A 624 33.18 19.60 -12.79
C ILE A 624 33.82 18.97 -14.04
N ASP A 625 33.01 18.61 -15.05
CA ASP A 625 33.50 18.06 -16.31
C ASP A 625 34.40 19.06 -17.07
N MET A 626 34.06 20.36 -17.07
CA MET A 626 34.87 21.40 -17.70
C MET A 626 36.22 21.60 -17.01
N VAL A 627 36.24 21.66 -15.68
CA VAL A 627 37.49 21.76 -14.91
C VAL A 627 38.37 20.53 -15.16
N LYS A 628 37.76 19.34 -15.19
CA LYS A 628 38.47 18.08 -15.45
C LYS A 628 39.12 18.05 -16.84
N VAL A 629 38.43 18.50 -17.89
CA VAL A 629 39.02 18.58 -19.24
C VAL A 629 40.24 19.49 -19.26
N ARG A 630 40.18 20.65 -18.61
CA ARG A 630 41.28 21.63 -18.53
C ARG A 630 42.51 21.10 -17.78
N ILE A 631 42.30 20.34 -16.70
CA ILE A 631 43.38 19.63 -16.00
C ILE A 631 44.00 18.55 -16.90
N GLN A 632 43.18 17.80 -17.65
CA GLN A 632 43.67 16.77 -18.58
C GLN A 632 44.49 17.34 -19.74
N LEU A 633 44.37 18.65 -20.00
CA LEU A 633 45.13 19.41 -20.99
C LEU A 633 46.39 20.04 -20.40
N GLY A 634 46.72 19.77 -19.14
CA GLY A 634 47.95 20.26 -18.49
C GLY A 634 47.87 21.70 -18.00
N GLN A 635 46.68 22.30 -17.88
CA GLN A 635 46.51 23.71 -17.49
C GLN A 635 46.62 23.99 -15.98
N GLY A 636 47.17 23.05 -15.19
CA GLY A 636 47.42 23.19 -13.75
C GLY A 636 46.44 22.44 -12.85
N SER A 637 46.45 22.77 -11.55
CA SER A 637 45.61 22.14 -10.53
C SER A 637 44.15 22.59 -10.63
N ALA A 638 43.22 21.82 -10.06
CA ALA A 638 41.78 22.10 -10.13
C ALA A 638 41.40 23.51 -9.63
N VAL A 639 42.03 23.97 -8.55
CA VAL A 639 41.78 25.29 -7.96
C VAL A 639 42.30 26.40 -8.89
N GLN A 640 43.47 26.21 -9.47
CA GLN A 640 44.10 27.20 -10.35
C GLN A 640 43.35 27.33 -11.67
N VAL A 641 42.93 26.19 -12.25
CA VAL A 641 42.05 26.15 -13.42
C VAL A 641 40.72 26.85 -13.16
N THR A 642 40.07 26.56 -12.03
CA THR A 642 38.77 27.17 -11.68
C THR A 642 38.89 28.68 -11.50
N LYS A 643 39.94 29.14 -10.80
CA LYS A 643 40.20 30.58 -10.58
C LYS A 643 40.50 31.30 -11.91
N ASN A 644 41.32 30.70 -12.77
CA ASN A 644 41.66 31.26 -14.07
C ASN A 644 40.46 31.33 -15.01
N MET A 645 39.60 30.31 -15.02
CA MET A 645 38.37 30.31 -15.82
C MET A 645 37.39 31.38 -15.35
N LEU A 646 37.22 31.54 -14.04
CA LEU A 646 36.31 32.54 -13.48
C LEU A 646 36.81 33.97 -13.75
N ALA A 647 38.13 34.20 -13.61
CA ALA A 647 38.74 35.51 -13.82
C ALA A 647 38.81 35.93 -15.30
N ASN A 648 39.11 35.00 -16.22
CA ASN A 648 39.42 35.34 -17.62
C ASN A 648 38.26 35.07 -18.58
N GLU A 649 37.37 34.10 -18.30
CA GLU A 649 36.29 33.69 -19.22
C GLU A 649 34.88 33.86 -18.63
N GLY A 650 34.77 34.19 -17.34
CA GLY A 650 33.50 34.35 -16.62
C GLY A 650 32.77 33.03 -16.32
N PHE A 651 31.64 33.12 -15.60
CA PHE A 651 30.88 31.93 -15.13
C PHE A 651 30.27 31.10 -16.28
N GLY A 652 29.92 31.72 -17.40
CA GLY A 652 29.38 31.00 -18.57
C GLY A 652 30.36 30.00 -19.20
N SER A 653 31.67 30.13 -18.94
CA SER A 653 32.70 29.23 -19.45
C SER A 653 32.59 27.79 -18.91
N PHE A 654 32.05 27.62 -17.69
CA PHE A 654 31.82 26.31 -17.06
C PHE A 654 30.72 25.49 -17.75
N TYR A 655 29.90 26.12 -18.58
CA TYR A 655 28.81 25.46 -19.30
C TYR A 655 29.04 25.38 -20.82
N LYS A 656 30.24 25.74 -21.31
CA LYS A 656 30.62 25.51 -22.71
C LYS A 656 30.51 24.01 -23.03
N GLY A 657 29.83 23.68 -24.13
CA GLY A 657 29.57 22.29 -24.53
C GLY A 657 28.35 21.63 -23.86
N LEU A 658 27.58 22.35 -23.02
CA LEU A 658 26.38 21.82 -22.36
C LEU A 658 25.36 21.27 -23.36
N SER A 659 25.17 21.92 -24.53
CA SER A 659 24.22 21.45 -25.55
C SER A 659 24.56 20.05 -26.08
N ALA A 660 25.85 19.74 -26.27
CA ALA A 660 26.31 18.41 -26.64
C ALA A 660 26.22 17.43 -25.45
N GLY A 661 26.45 17.90 -24.23
CA GLY A 661 26.23 17.13 -23.00
C GLY A 661 24.76 16.72 -22.81
N LEU A 662 23.83 17.64 -23.03
CA LEU A 662 22.39 17.38 -22.95
C LEU A 662 21.91 16.44 -24.05
N LEU A 663 22.34 16.65 -25.30
CA LEU A 663 22.02 15.76 -26.42
C LEU A 663 22.50 14.33 -26.16
N ARG A 664 23.71 14.20 -25.59
CA ARG A 664 24.27 12.93 -25.16
C ARG A 664 23.40 12.25 -24.10
N GLN A 665 22.95 12.96 -23.07
CA GLN A 665 22.06 12.35 -22.07
C GLN A 665 20.68 12.01 -22.62
N ALA A 666 20.11 12.89 -23.45
CA ALA A 666 18.82 12.70 -24.09
C ALA A 666 18.80 11.48 -25.01
N THR A 667 19.94 11.09 -25.59
CA THR A 667 20.07 9.90 -26.43
C THR A 667 20.53 8.69 -25.61
N TYR A 668 21.72 8.78 -24.99
CA TYR A 668 22.34 7.69 -24.23
C TYR A 668 21.52 7.27 -23.01
N THR A 669 21.14 8.19 -22.13
CA THR A 669 20.49 7.82 -20.86
C THR A 669 19.04 7.40 -21.05
N THR A 670 18.32 8.03 -21.98
CA THR A 670 16.98 7.61 -22.42
C THR A 670 16.97 6.16 -22.91
N ALA A 671 17.83 5.84 -23.88
CA ALA A 671 17.92 4.50 -24.44
C ALA A 671 18.37 3.47 -23.40
N ARG A 672 19.34 3.82 -22.57
CA ARG A 672 19.91 2.95 -21.53
C ARG A 672 18.93 2.63 -20.41
N LEU A 673 18.37 3.64 -19.73
CA LEU A 673 17.47 3.42 -18.60
C LEU A 673 16.09 2.91 -19.07
N GLY A 674 15.60 3.40 -20.21
CA GLY A 674 14.36 2.91 -20.82
C GLY A 674 14.46 1.43 -21.21
N SER A 675 15.49 1.04 -21.97
CA SER A 675 15.71 -0.36 -22.35
C SER A 675 15.95 -1.25 -21.13
N PHE A 676 16.73 -0.78 -20.14
CA PHE A 676 16.93 -1.51 -18.89
C PHE A 676 15.61 -1.82 -18.19
N ARG A 677 14.73 -0.82 -18.06
CA ARG A 677 13.45 -1.00 -17.36
C ARG A 677 12.50 -1.93 -18.13
N VAL A 678 12.44 -1.81 -19.45
CA VAL A 678 11.64 -2.70 -20.30
C VAL A 678 12.15 -4.14 -20.23
N LEU A 679 13.46 -4.34 -20.38
CA LEU A 679 14.07 -5.67 -20.31
C LEU A 679 13.93 -6.30 -18.92
N THR A 680 14.07 -5.49 -17.85
CA THR A 680 13.86 -5.95 -16.47
C THR A 680 12.41 -6.36 -16.24
N ASN A 681 11.43 -5.54 -16.66
CA ASN A 681 10.01 -5.86 -16.50
C ASN A 681 9.66 -7.16 -17.24
N LYS A 682 10.10 -7.31 -18.50
CA LYS A 682 9.90 -8.54 -19.27
C LYS A 682 10.58 -9.76 -18.64
N ALA A 683 11.78 -9.60 -18.09
CA ALA A 683 12.49 -10.68 -17.41
C ALA A 683 11.80 -11.08 -16.09
N VAL A 684 11.26 -10.12 -15.33
CA VAL A 684 10.48 -10.38 -14.11
C VAL A 684 9.15 -11.07 -14.46
N GLU A 685 8.47 -10.65 -15.54
CA GLU A 685 7.28 -11.32 -16.07
C GLU A 685 7.58 -12.77 -16.47
N ALA A 686 8.70 -13.01 -17.16
CA ALA A 686 9.16 -14.34 -17.52
C ALA A 686 9.60 -15.20 -16.32
N ASN A 687 9.90 -14.59 -15.17
CA ASN A 687 10.33 -15.25 -13.94
C ASN A 687 9.20 -15.35 -12.90
N ASP A 688 7.94 -15.37 -13.34
CA ASP A 688 6.74 -15.47 -12.49
C ASP A 688 6.69 -14.41 -11.36
N GLY A 689 7.26 -13.22 -11.59
CA GLY A 689 7.28 -12.13 -10.61
C GLY A 689 8.30 -12.28 -9.47
N LYS A 690 9.18 -13.30 -9.52
CA LYS A 690 10.27 -13.47 -8.55
C LYS A 690 11.42 -12.48 -8.81
N PRO A 691 12.13 -12.03 -7.76
CA PRO A 691 13.30 -11.16 -7.94
C PRO A 691 14.36 -11.85 -8.80
N LEU A 692 14.93 -11.09 -9.75
CA LEU A 692 15.92 -11.61 -10.68
C LEU A 692 17.25 -11.90 -9.96
N PRO A 693 17.90 -13.06 -10.21
CA PRO A 693 19.26 -13.32 -9.75
C PRO A 693 20.25 -12.26 -10.25
N LEU A 694 21.32 -12.03 -9.49
CA LEU A 694 22.36 -11.03 -9.82
C LEU A 694 22.92 -11.18 -11.24
N LEU A 695 23.10 -12.42 -11.72
CA LEU A 695 23.60 -12.70 -13.07
C LEU A 695 22.62 -12.22 -14.16
N GLN A 696 21.31 -12.40 -13.97
CA GLN A 696 20.30 -11.93 -14.92
C GLN A 696 20.20 -10.39 -14.89
N LYS A 697 20.24 -9.78 -13.70
CA LYS A 697 20.31 -8.31 -13.55
C LYS A 697 21.55 -7.74 -14.26
N ALA A 698 22.70 -8.38 -14.10
CA ALA A 698 23.95 -8.00 -14.76
C ALA A 698 23.85 -8.13 -16.29
N ALA A 699 23.30 -9.23 -16.81
CA ALA A 699 23.09 -9.42 -18.25
C ALA A 699 22.18 -8.34 -18.85
N ILE A 700 21.06 -8.03 -18.19
CA ILE A 700 20.15 -6.97 -18.63
C ILE A 700 20.85 -5.59 -18.59
N GLY A 701 21.65 -5.32 -17.56
CA GLY A 701 22.47 -4.11 -17.46
C GLY A 701 23.50 -3.99 -18.58
N LEU A 702 24.17 -5.09 -18.95
CA LEU A 702 25.11 -5.14 -20.08
C LEU A 702 24.40 -4.82 -21.41
N THR A 703 23.27 -5.50 -21.69
CA THR A 703 22.51 -5.30 -22.93
C THR A 703 21.96 -3.89 -23.04
N ALA A 704 21.36 -3.36 -21.97
CA ALA A 704 20.85 -1.99 -21.94
C ALA A 704 21.98 -0.96 -22.12
N GLY A 705 23.16 -1.22 -21.55
CA GLY A 705 24.34 -0.38 -21.74
C GLY A 705 24.87 -0.37 -23.17
N ALA A 706 24.85 -1.54 -23.84
CA ALA A 706 25.23 -1.64 -25.24
C ALA A 706 24.27 -0.86 -26.15
N ILE A 707 22.95 -1.05 -25.98
CA ILE A 707 21.92 -0.32 -26.72
C ILE A 707 22.06 1.18 -26.53
N GLY A 708 22.21 1.63 -25.27
CA GLY A 708 22.40 3.04 -24.94
C GLY A 708 23.64 3.64 -25.62
N ALA A 709 24.77 2.93 -25.60
CA ALA A 709 26.00 3.39 -26.23
C ALA A 709 25.93 3.43 -27.76
N CYS A 710 25.29 2.45 -28.40
CA CYS A 710 25.10 2.46 -29.84
C CYS A 710 24.29 3.67 -30.30
N ILE A 711 23.22 4.00 -29.56
CA ILE A 711 22.35 5.14 -29.85
C ILE A 711 23.02 6.47 -29.48
N GLY A 712 23.79 6.50 -28.38
CA GLY A 712 24.46 7.70 -27.87
C GLY A 712 25.80 8.04 -28.53
N SER A 713 26.42 7.10 -29.28
CA SER A 713 27.76 7.27 -29.89
C SER A 713 27.90 8.52 -30.77
N PRO A 714 26.92 8.89 -31.63
CA PRO A 714 26.99 10.12 -32.42
C PRO A 714 27.09 11.38 -31.55
N ALA A 715 26.30 11.44 -30.47
CA ALA A 715 26.30 12.58 -29.55
C ALA A 715 27.58 12.63 -28.70
N ASP A 716 28.11 11.47 -28.28
CA ASP A 716 29.42 11.37 -27.63
C ASP A 716 30.54 11.89 -28.54
N LEU A 717 30.55 11.54 -29.83
CA LEU A 717 31.55 12.01 -30.79
C LEU A 717 31.48 13.54 -30.98
N ALA A 718 30.27 14.08 -31.13
CA ALA A 718 30.05 15.52 -31.25
C ALA A 718 30.56 16.26 -29.99
N LEU A 719 30.24 15.76 -28.79
CA LEU A 719 30.72 16.33 -27.53
C LEU A 719 32.26 16.35 -27.46
N ILE A 720 32.91 15.23 -27.76
CA ILE A 720 34.38 15.12 -27.70
C ILE A 720 35.02 16.10 -28.68
N ARG A 721 34.53 16.18 -29.92
CA ARG A 721 35.08 17.10 -30.94
C ARG A 721 34.88 18.56 -30.57
N MET A 722 33.75 18.91 -29.95
CA MET A 722 33.47 20.26 -29.47
C MET A 722 34.32 20.63 -28.25
N GLN A 723 34.55 19.70 -27.32
CA GLN A 723 35.39 19.92 -26.14
C GLN A 723 36.88 20.00 -26.49
N ALA A 724 37.34 19.21 -27.46
CA ALA A 724 38.72 19.22 -27.94
C ALA A 724 39.02 20.38 -28.91
N ASP A 725 38.01 21.12 -29.36
CA ASP A 725 38.21 22.14 -30.39
C ASP A 725 39.05 23.32 -29.90
N ALA A 726 38.89 23.69 -28.63
CA ALA A 726 39.66 24.75 -27.98
C ALA A 726 41.16 24.43 -27.85
N THR A 727 41.53 23.15 -28.01
CA THR A 727 42.90 22.66 -27.83
C THR A 727 43.66 22.56 -29.15
N LEU A 728 42.98 22.74 -30.28
CA LEU A 728 43.59 22.75 -31.59
C LEU A 728 44.23 24.12 -31.88
N PRO A 729 45.38 24.16 -32.61
CA PRO A 729 45.95 25.40 -33.13
C PRO A 729 44.89 26.21 -33.88
N ALA A 730 44.96 27.55 -33.84
CA ALA A 730 43.90 28.42 -34.40
C ALA A 730 43.52 28.08 -35.84
N ALA A 731 44.49 27.64 -36.67
CA ALA A 731 44.28 27.23 -38.06
C ALA A 731 43.54 25.89 -38.24
N GLN A 732 43.48 25.03 -37.21
CA GLN A 732 42.87 23.69 -37.26
C GLN A 732 41.56 23.60 -36.46
N ARG A 733 41.10 24.70 -35.87
CA ARG A 733 39.85 24.75 -35.11
C ARG A 733 38.65 24.58 -36.03
N ARG A 734 37.70 23.74 -35.60
CA ARG A 734 36.51 23.31 -36.34
C ARG A 734 35.31 24.21 -36.09
N ASN A 735 35.32 25.00 -35.01
CA ASN A 735 34.37 26.06 -34.65
C ASN A 735 32.89 25.64 -34.75
N TYR A 736 32.53 24.51 -34.12
CA TYR A 736 31.14 24.05 -34.09
C TYR A 736 30.26 24.99 -33.23
N LYS A 737 29.17 25.50 -33.81
CA LYS A 737 28.23 26.40 -33.11
C LYS A 737 27.39 25.70 -32.03
N ASN A 738 26.97 24.47 -32.31
CA ASN A 738 26.19 23.64 -31.39
C ASN A 738 26.29 22.15 -31.80
N ALA A 739 25.68 21.26 -31.01
CA ALA A 739 25.73 19.82 -31.23
C ALA A 739 25.11 19.38 -32.58
N PHE A 740 24.02 20.00 -33.00
CA PHE A 740 23.36 19.70 -34.28
C PHE A 740 24.22 20.13 -35.47
N HIS A 741 24.85 21.31 -35.38
CA HIS A 741 25.81 21.80 -36.37
C HIS A 741 27.04 20.88 -36.45
N ALA A 742 27.50 20.34 -35.32
CA ALA A 742 28.58 19.36 -35.29
C ALA A 742 28.19 18.05 -35.98
N LEU A 743 27.02 17.49 -35.68
CA LEU A 743 26.52 16.27 -36.32
C LEU A 743 26.36 16.45 -37.83
N TYR A 744 25.73 17.54 -38.27
CA TYR A 744 25.54 17.85 -39.67
C TYR A 744 26.87 17.93 -40.43
N ARG A 745 27.84 18.68 -39.92
CA ARG A 745 29.15 18.78 -40.57
C ARG A 745 29.91 17.47 -40.61
N ILE A 746 29.85 16.66 -39.55
CA ILE A 746 30.50 15.33 -39.57
C ILE A 746 29.91 14.46 -40.68
N ILE A 747 28.59 14.48 -40.86
CA ILE A 747 27.93 13.73 -41.93
C ILE A 747 28.33 14.28 -43.31
N ALA A 748 28.34 15.60 -43.47
CA ALA A 748 28.67 16.25 -44.74
C ALA A 748 30.14 16.07 -45.14
N ASP A 749 31.06 16.16 -44.17
CA ASP A 749 32.51 16.18 -44.42
C ASP A 749 33.13 14.77 -44.40
N GLU A 750 32.61 13.83 -43.59
CA GLU A 750 33.21 12.51 -43.34
C GLU A 750 32.27 11.33 -43.62
N GLY A 751 31.00 11.59 -43.95
CA GLY A 751 29.98 10.59 -44.20
C GLY A 751 29.28 10.05 -42.95
N VAL A 752 28.15 9.36 -43.15
CA VAL A 752 27.27 8.94 -42.05
C VAL A 752 27.90 7.94 -41.08
N LEU A 753 28.78 7.05 -41.58
CA LEU A 753 29.46 6.04 -40.77
C LEU A 753 30.51 6.64 -39.83
N ALA A 754 30.98 7.87 -40.11
CA ALA A 754 31.92 8.57 -39.25
C ALA A 754 31.37 8.86 -37.84
N LEU A 755 30.04 8.93 -37.70
CA LEU A 755 29.36 9.14 -36.41
C LEU A 755 29.62 8.02 -35.39
N TRP A 756 29.96 6.81 -35.85
CA TRP A 756 30.29 5.66 -35.00
C TRP A 756 31.79 5.34 -34.97
N LYS A 757 32.63 6.24 -35.48
CA LYS A 757 34.09 6.07 -35.42
C LYS A 757 34.56 6.06 -33.97
N GLY A 758 35.08 4.91 -33.51
CA GLY A 758 35.46 4.69 -32.11
C GLY A 758 34.33 4.23 -31.17
N ALA A 759 33.20 3.78 -31.72
CA ALA A 759 32.07 3.26 -30.94
C ALA A 759 32.41 1.96 -30.19
N GLY A 760 33.23 1.06 -30.75
CA GLY A 760 33.57 -0.23 -30.14
C GLY A 760 34.07 -0.13 -28.69
N PRO A 761 35.16 0.59 -28.41
CA PRO A 761 35.65 0.81 -27.04
C PRO A 761 34.64 1.55 -26.14
N THR A 762 33.80 2.41 -26.73
CA THR A 762 32.76 3.15 -26.01
C THR A 762 31.61 2.25 -25.54
N VAL A 763 31.20 1.30 -26.39
CA VAL A 763 30.17 0.30 -26.06
C VAL A 763 30.65 -0.61 -24.93
N VAL A 764 31.87 -1.13 -25.01
CA VAL A 764 32.42 -2.03 -23.96
C VAL A 764 32.55 -1.31 -22.61
N ARG A 765 32.98 -0.04 -22.62
CA ARG A 765 32.96 0.80 -21.41
C ARG A 765 31.54 1.01 -20.87
N ALA A 766 30.56 1.27 -21.74
CA ALA A 766 29.19 1.49 -21.31
C ALA A 766 28.55 0.23 -20.73
N MET A 767 28.82 -0.94 -21.31
CA MET A 767 28.38 -2.23 -20.79
C MET A 767 28.88 -2.44 -19.35
N SER A 768 30.19 -2.32 -19.14
CA SER A 768 30.81 -2.49 -17.81
C SER A 768 30.34 -1.45 -16.79
N LEU A 769 30.15 -0.19 -17.21
CA LEU A 769 29.59 0.87 -16.35
C LEU A 769 28.17 0.54 -15.89
N ASN A 770 27.30 0.10 -16.80
CA ASN A 770 25.90 -0.18 -16.47
C ASN A 770 25.73 -1.45 -15.64
N MET A 771 26.53 -2.47 -15.91
CA MET A 771 26.60 -3.65 -15.06
C MET A 771 26.96 -3.25 -13.62
N GLY A 772 28.05 -2.49 -13.44
CA GLY A 772 28.50 -2.05 -12.12
C GLY A 772 27.48 -1.15 -11.42
N MET A 773 26.88 -0.20 -12.13
CA MET A 773 25.89 0.74 -11.60
C MET A 773 24.60 0.03 -11.17
N LEU A 774 23.95 -0.70 -12.08
CA LEU A 774 22.59 -1.19 -11.87
C LEU A 774 22.54 -2.40 -10.95
N ALA A 775 23.48 -3.34 -11.10
CA ALA A 775 23.52 -4.54 -10.27
C ALA A 775 23.82 -4.22 -8.80
N SER A 776 24.72 -3.25 -8.55
CA SER A 776 25.07 -2.85 -7.18
C SER A 776 24.02 -1.93 -6.55
N TYR A 777 23.32 -1.09 -7.32
CA TYR A 777 22.24 -0.24 -6.81
C TYR A 777 21.11 -1.08 -6.21
N ASP A 778 20.55 -2.02 -6.98
CA ASP A 778 19.42 -2.85 -6.53
C ASP A 778 19.81 -3.67 -5.28
N GLN A 779 20.99 -4.28 -5.29
CA GLN A 779 21.49 -5.06 -4.15
C GLN A 779 21.72 -4.18 -2.91
N SER A 780 22.18 -2.94 -3.09
CA SER A 780 22.41 -2.01 -1.99
C SER A 780 21.10 -1.48 -1.42
N VAL A 781 20.08 -1.27 -2.25
CA VAL A 781 18.74 -0.89 -1.78
C VAL A 781 18.14 -2.01 -0.93
N GLU A 782 18.19 -3.27 -1.40
CA GLU A 782 17.73 -4.44 -0.65
C GLU A 782 18.47 -4.56 0.69
N LEU A 783 19.81 -4.41 0.69
CA LEU A 783 20.62 -4.49 1.91
C LEU A 783 20.33 -3.35 2.91
N PHE A 784 20.33 -2.09 2.45
CA PHE A 784 20.13 -0.93 3.32
C PHE A 784 18.71 -0.86 3.88
N ARG A 785 17.72 -1.30 3.10
CA ARG A 785 16.32 -1.31 3.51
C ARG A 785 15.99 -2.52 4.39
N ASP A 786 16.36 -3.73 3.96
CA ASP A 786 15.86 -4.96 4.57
C ASP A 786 16.79 -5.51 5.66
N SER A 787 18.10 -5.24 5.59
CA SER A 787 19.07 -5.72 6.59
C SER A 787 19.51 -4.64 7.60
N LEU A 788 19.53 -3.37 7.21
CA LEU A 788 20.04 -2.27 8.05
C LEU A 788 18.96 -1.28 8.51
N GLY A 789 17.73 -1.36 7.96
CA GLY A 789 16.58 -0.57 8.42
C GLY A 789 16.72 0.94 8.19
N PHE A 790 17.49 1.36 7.19
CA PHE A 790 17.70 2.79 6.92
C PHE A 790 16.43 3.44 6.32
N GLY A 791 16.19 4.70 6.69
CA GLY A 791 15.11 5.52 6.12
C GLY A 791 15.20 5.67 4.59
N GLU A 792 14.13 6.12 3.95
CA GLU A 792 14.04 6.19 2.48
C GLU A 792 15.14 7.07 1.86
N VAL A 793 15.42 8.23 2.46
CA VAL A 793 16.43 9.18 1.96
C VAL A 793 17.85 8.63 2.15
N SER A 794 18.16 8.06 3.31
CA SER A 794 19.48 7.49 3.59
C SER A 794 19.75 6.21 2.79
N THR A 795 18.71 5.39 2.55
CA THR A 795 18.79 4.22 1.65
C THR A 795 19.12 4.65 0.23
N VAL A 796 18.41 5.66 -0.30
CA VAL A 796 18.64 6.14 -1.66
C VAL A 796 20.03 6.77 -1.80
N LEU A 797 20.47 7.59 -0.84
CA LEU A 797 21.80 8.20 -0.86
C LEU A 797 22.91 7.14 -0.72
N GLY A 798 22.78 6.21 0.21
CA GLY A 798 23.74 5.12 0.42
C GLY A 798 23.86 4.20 -0.79
N ALA A 799 22.73 3.74 -1.34
CA ALA A 799 22.71 2.88 -2.52
C ALA A 799 23.28 3.59 -3.76
N SER A 800 23.00 4.89 -3.90
CA SER A 800 23.55 5.70 -4.99
C SER A 800 25.07 5.85 -4.91
N ALA A 801 25.62 6.02 -3.70
CA ALA A 801 27.06 6.11 -3.48
C ALA A 801 27.78 4.79 -3.80
N VAL A 802 27.24 3.66 -3.32
CA VAL A 802 27.77 2.31 -3.62
C VAL A 802 27.71 2.04 -5.12
N SER A 803 26.58 2.36 -5.76
CA SER A 803 26.41 2.29 -7.21
C SER A 803 27.44 3.11 -7.98
N GLY A 804 27.73 4.34 -7.54
CA GLY A 804 28.73 5.21 -8.15
C GLY A 804 30.16 4.64 -8.09
N PHE A 805 30.52 4.02 -6.96
CA PHE A 805 31.81 3.37 -6.78
C PHE A 805 31.98 2.16 -7.70
N PHE A 806 31.02 1.22 -7.70
CA PHE A 806 31.10 0.01 -8.53
C PHE A 806 31.02 0.31 -10.03
N ALA A 807 30.24 1.31 -10.42
CA ALA A 807 30.24 1.82 -11.80
C ALA A 807 31.63 2.31 -12.21
N SER A 808 32.33 3.00 -11.32
CA SER A 808 33.69 3.49 -11.56
C SER A 808 34.70 2.35 -11.64
N ALA A 809 34.64 1.40 -10.71
CA ALA A 809 35.55 0.26 -10.62
C ALA A 809 35.45 -0.68 -11.81
N CYS A 810 34.22 -0.94 -12.29
CA CYS A 810 34.00 -1.84 -13.43
C CYS A 810 34.35 -1.18 -14.77
N SER A 811 34.17 0.13 -14.91
CA SER A 811 34.33 0.80 -16.21
C SER A 811 35.71 1.38 -16.48
N LEU A 812 36.53 1.65 -15.45
CA LEU A 812 37.82 2.32 -15.64
C LEU A 812 38.81 1.56 -16.53
N PRO A 813 38.98 0.23 -16.45
CA PRO A 813 39.91 -0.48 -17.34
C PRO A 813 39.55 -0.32 -18.83
N PHE A 814 38.26 -0.34 -19.14
CA PHE A 814 37.76 -0.14 -20.49
C PHE A 814 37.84 1.33 -20.92
N ASP A 815 37.66 2.27 -19.99
CA ASP A 815 37.89 3.70 -20.25
C ASP A 815 39.37 4.00 -20.52
N TYR A 816 40.30 3.32 -19.84
CA TYR A 816 41.74 3.43 -20.08
C TYR A 816 42.08 3.01 -21.52
N VAL A 817 41.66 1.82 -21.93
CA VAL A 817 41.89 1.30 -23.29
C VAL A 817 41.25 2.20 -24.34
N LYS A 818 39.99 2.62 -24.12
CA LYS A 818 39.32 3.61 -24.98
C LYS A 818 40.17 4.88 -25.13
N THR A 819 40.64 5.43 -24.03
CA THR A 819 41.40 6.69 -24.02
C THR A 819 42.73 6.56 -24.74
N GLN A 820 43.45 5.44 -24.58
CA GLN A 820 44.71 5.19 -25.30
C GLN A 820 44.50 5.08 -26.81
N ILE A 821 43.47 4.35 -27.23
CA ILE A 821 43.09 4.23 -28.65
C ILE A 821 42.63 5.57 -29.22
N GLN A 822 41.96 6.42 -28.44
CA GLN A 822 41.51 7.73 -28.89
C GLN A 822 42.63 8.79 -28.91
N LYS A 823 43.70 8.61 -28.11
CA LYS A 823 44.85 9.52 -28.04
C LYS A 823 45.99 9.15 -28.99
N MET A 824 45.99 7.94 -29.55
CA MET A 824 47.09 7.48 -30.39
C MET A 824 47.26 8.38 -31.62
N GLN A 825 48.50 8.76 -31.88
CA GLN A 825 48.93 9.44 -33.10
C GLN A 825 49.86 8.50 -33.86
N PRO A 826 49.94 8.62 -35.20
CA PRO A 826 50.94 7.89 -35.96
C PRO A 826 52.33 8.42 -35.60
N ASP A 827 53.30 7.51 -35.43
CA ASP A 827 54.71 7.88 -35.26
C ASP A 827 55.27 8.51 -36.56
N ALA A 828 56.49 9.04 -36.54
CA ALA A 828 57.14 9.68 -37.69
C ALA A 828 57.17 8.82 -38.98
N ASN A 829 57.03 7.50 -38.85
CA ASN A 829 56.97 6.53 -39.95
C ASN A 829 55.53 6.11 -40.33
N GLY A 830 54.50 6.82 -39.85
CA GLY A 830 53.09 6.55 -40.14
C GLY A 830 52.48 5.35 -39.39
N LYS A 831 53.22 4.70 -38.48
CA LYS A 831 52.78 3.51 -37.75
C LYS A 831 52.11 3.90 -36.44
N TYR A 832 50.92 3.35 -36.18
CA TYR A 832 50.22 3.55 -34.90
C TYR A 832 50.80 2.63 -33.80
N PRO A 833 50.85 3.10 -32.53
CA PRO A 833 51.38 2.32 -31.41
C PRO A 833 50.56 1.06 -31.07
N TYR A 834 49.27 1.07 -31.43
CA TYR A 834 48.34 -0.03 -31.19
C TYR A 834 47.59 -0.39 -32.49
N THR A 835 47.44 -1.68 -32.76
CA THR A 835 46.66 -2.20 -33.89
C THR A 835 45.16 -2.27 -33.59
N GLY A 836 44.79 -2.29 -32.30
CA GLY A 836 43.41 -2.33 -31.84
C GLY A 836 43.32 -2.37 -30.32
N SER A 837 42.08 -2.40 -29.78
CA SER A 837 41.83 -2.35 -28.33
C SER A 837 42.39 -3.55 -27.58
N LEU A 838 42.36 -4.75 -28.18
CA LEU A 838 42.94 -5.95 -27.57
C LEU A 838 44.46 -5.90 -27.51
N ASP A 839 45.12 -5.42 -28.58
CA ASP A 839 46.57 -5.20 -28.62
C ASP A 839 47.00 -4.15 -27.57
N CYS A 840 46.25 -3.06 -27.45
CA CYS A 840 46.46 -2.05 -26.41
C CYS A 840 46.34 -2.64 -24.99
N ALA A 841 45.30 -3.44 -24.72
CA ALA A 841 45.11 -4.08 -23.43
C ALA A 841 46.26 -5.06 -23.12
N MET A 842 46.66 -5.90 -24.08
CA MET A 842 47.70 -6.90 -23.87
C MET A 842 49.09 -6.26 -23.67
N LYS A 843 49.43 -5.23 -24.44
CA LYS A 843 50.67 -4.44 -24.25
C LYS A 843 50.68 -3.67 -22.93
N THR A 844 49.53 -3.14 -22.51
CA THR A 844 49.40 -2.45 -21.20
C THR A 844 49.60 -3.43 -20.04
N LEU A 845 48.97 -4.61 -20.12
CA LEU A 845 49.10 -5.66 -19.12
C LEU A 845 50.55 -6.16 -19.02
N LYS A 846 51.23 -6.36 -20.17
CA LYS A 846 52.64 -6.76 -20.22
C LYS A 846 53.61 -5.69 -19.69
N SER A 847 53.33 -4.40 -19.93
CA SER A 847 54.25 -3.31 -19.58
C SER A 847 54.10 -2.76 -18.16
N GLY A 848 52.97 -2.99 -17.47
CA GLY A 848 52.79 -2.46 -16.11
C GLY A 848 51.71 -3.14 -15.27
N GLY A 849 51.30 -4.35 -15.66
CA GLY A 849 50.38 -5.18 -14.87
C GLY A 849 48.93 -4.67 -14.83
N PRO A 850 48.06 -5.35 -14.06
CA PRO A 850 46.63 -5.06 -14.02
C PRO A 850 46.28 -3.72 -13.34
N PHE A 851 47.11 -3.22 -12.43
CA PHE A 851 46.84 -1.95 -11.74
C PHE A 851 47.06 -0.71 -12.61
N LYS A 852 47.81 -0.83 -13.71
CA LYS A 852 48.00 0.26 -14.68
C LYS A 852 46.69 0.69 -15.36
N PHE A 853 45.71 -0.21 -15.43
CA PHE A 853 44.37 0.12 -15.91
C PHE A 853 43.57 1.01 -14.94
N TYR A 854 43.98 1.08 -13.67
CA TYR A 854 43.32 1.87 -12.63
C TYR A 854 44.02 3.19 -12.32
N THR A 855 45.00 3.59 -13.14
CA THR A 855 45.68 4.88 -13.00
C THR A 855 44.67 6.03 -13.12
N GLY A 856 44.58 6.86 -12.08
CA GLY A 856 43.62 7.98 -12.01
C GLY A 856 42.24 7.61 -11.46
N PHE A 857 42.08 6.45 -10.82
CA PHE A 857 40.80 6.01 -10.23
C PHE A 857 40.11 7.03 -9.31
N PRO A 858 40.80 7.73 -8.39
CA PRO A 858 40.14 8.73 -7.54
C PRO A 858 39.47 9.85 -8.35
N VAL A 859 40.18 10.38 -9.35
CA VAL A 859 39.67 11.45 -10.24
C VAL A 859 38.50 10.94 -11.08
N TYR A 860 38.56 9.68 -11.53
CA TYR A 860 37.47 9.07 -12.29
C TYR A 860 36.23 8.83 -11.42
N CYS A 861 36.41 8.39 -10.17
CA CYS A 861 35.33 8.14 -9.21
C CYS A 861 34.59 9.43 -8.84
N VAL A 862 35.33 10.51 -8.54
CA VAL A 862 34.77 11.84 -8.23
C VAL A 862 33.92 12.41 -9.37
N ARG A 863 34.12 11.96 -10.61
CA ARG A 863 33.29 12.34 -11.75
C ARG A 863 32.07 11.45 -11.93
N ILE A 864 32.27 10.13 -11.90
CA ILE A 864 31.20 9.16 -12.21
C ILE A 864 30.21 9.02 -11.06
N ALA A 865 30.69 8.98 -9.82
CA ALA A 865 29.82 8.73 -8.67
C ALA A 865 28.78 9.84 -8.45
N PRO A 866 29.13 11.15 -8.47
CA PRO A 866 28.14 12.21 -8.34
C PRO A 866 27.14 12.24 -9.49
N HIS A 867 27.58 11.99 -10.72
CA HIS A 867 26.67 11.93 -11.87
C HIS A 867 25.65 10.78 -11.72
N VAL A 868 26.10 9.59 -11.34
CA VAL A 868 25.24 8.43 -11.09
C VAL A 868 24.26 8.72 -9.94
N MET A 869 24.75 9.32 -8.86
CA MET A 869 23.94 9.68 -7.70
C MET A 869 22.84 10.69 -8.05
N MET A 870 23.19 11.80 -8.72
CA MET A 870 22.21 12.80 -9.13
C MET A 870 21.17 12.23 -10.10
N THR A 871 21.59 11.32 -11.00
CA THR A 871 20.66 10.65 -11.92
C THR A 871 19.60 9.84 -11.15
N TRP A 872 20.01 9.05 -10.15
CA TRP A 872 19.07 8.27 -9.33
C TRP A 872 18.18 9.14 -8.45
N ILE A 873 18.72 10.19 -7.84
CA ILE A 873 17.96 11.15 -7.04
C ILE A 873 16.87 11.80 -7.90
N PHE A 874 17.22 12.35 -9.07
CA PHE A 874 16.25 12.98 -9.95
C PHE A 874 15.23 12.00 -10.50
N LEU A 875 15.65 10.78 -10.85
CA LEU A 875 14.72 9.75 -11.31
C LEU A 875 13.67 9.41 -10.23
N ASN A 876 14.09 9.28 -8.97
CA ASN A 876 13.19 9.03 -7.85
C ASN A 876 12.26 10.22 -7.58
N GLN A 877 12.75 11.46 -7.66
CA GLN A 877 11.91 12.65 -7.48
C GLN A 877 10.89 12.84 -8.62
N LEU A 878 11.29 12.62 -9.88
CA LEU A 878 10.39 12.64 -11.02
C LEU A 878 9.23 11.65 -10.84
N GLN A 879 9.53 10.42 -10.41
CA GLN A 879 8.52 9.41 -10.12
C GLN A 879 7.58 9.81 -8.97
N LYS A 880 8.08 10.50 -7.94
CA LYS A 880 7.24 11.02 -6.84
C LYS A 880 6.29 12.11 -7.32
N VAL A 881 6.80 13.04 -8.13
CA VAL A 881 6.02 14.13 -8.72
C VAL A 881 4.95 13.58 -9.67
N GLU A 882 5.28 12.63 -10.54
CA GLU A 882 4.30 11.94 -11.39
C GLU A 882 3.17 11.28 -10.59
N LYS A 883 3.52 10.55 -9.52
CA LYS A 883 2.54 9.94 -8.61
C LYS A 883 1.63 10.98 -7.96
N SER A 884 2.16 12.15 -7.60
CA SER A 884 1.36 13.24 -7.02
C SER A 884 0.39 13.87 -8.04
N MET A 885 0.76 13.86 -9.33
CA MET A 885 -0.05 14.37 -10.44
C MET A 885 -0.99 13.31 -11.04
N GLY A 886 -0.93 12.06 -10.59
CA GLY A 886 -1.77 10.96 -11.07
C GLY A 886 -1.32 10.33 -12.40
N LEU A 887 -0.03 10.43 -12.76
CA LEU A 887 0.58 9.91 -13.98
C LEU A 887 1.31 8.57 -13.81
#